data_AF-A0A1N6RB27-F1
#
_entry.id   AF-A0A1N6RB27-F1
#
_cell.length_a   1.000
_cell.length_b   1.000
_cell.length_c   1.000
_cell.angle_alpha   90.00
_cell.angle_beta   90.00
_cell.angle_gamma   90.00
#
_symmetry.space_group_name_H-M   'P 1'
#
loop_
_entity.id
_entity.type
_entity.pdbx_description
1 polymer ?
#
loop_
_entity_poly.entity_id
_entity_poly.type
_entity_poly.pdbx_seq_one_letter_code
_entity_poly.pdbx_strand_id
1 'polypeptide(L)'
;MRRIEKQPEGSWMAKAQRSAPRSARRGPVLAVSLVALVAAAGMSFLGARAGADLVETRTVRNMHSALADFEWVEIATDGLQVRLEGVAPDEVQRFRARAQAEALVGPERVVDRMQVVARAELATPAFEVELLRNEQGVSIIGLVPASLDRARLVERLKRQTGAVQVSDLMEAADYPVPAGWQDAFAFGLKAAQMAGQAKVSIAAGKVSVRAVTASPREKAVLEAALNRAKPADVTLAATITAPRPVIAPFTLRFVKDDAGARFDACAADDEAARERILGAGRDAGASGDLQCTLGLGAPSSRWADAAVPAIRAVAALGAGSVTISDADVALIVPPQVEAAAFNEAAGRLEAALPPPFTLGARHETSGQAAAAGPAEFSAVLAPDGLSLRGRIADERMRDAVESLARARFGQVDSALRSDASVPDGWTLRAIAALEALDGLERGEAQVTGDLVRIKGVSGSQTASDVAAARLAQRLGAGARYELAIRYDRRKDPLLGLPSGRECVDRLNAAMQQSEIGFEPNKSVIAGDPAPTLARLAETMALCSDFRIEIGGHTDSQGSEGFNAELSRARAQAVLGAMAEAGIVIANLTAKGYGESRPIADNDTDAGREANRRIEFLLLAEEPVVTVAPAPAELVKGVTDSPEAVAARAAAAALHAATAAIGPALGVPTDPQMALFAATQPVRLLASGADPLRVASQPAQQAGLPELPAVRAATLPAASLLPQAAGGPVDPALAATRPAQQALVGAAIAAGTMPLRDALHVNRPLPRPQTP
;
A
#
# COMPACT_ATOMS: atom_id res chain seq x y z
N MET A 1 -15.38 -11.02 80.85
CA MET A 1 -16.26 -10.52 81.94
C MET A 1 -17.68 -10.46 81.37
N ARG A 2 -18.79 -10.81 82.00
CA ARG A 2 -19.24 -11.44 83.26
C ARG A 2 -20.71 -11.85 82.92
N ARG A 3 -21.22 -13.04 83.25
CA ARG A 3 -21.88 -13.37 84.55
C ARG A 3 -23.09 -12.43 84.82
N ILE A 4 -24.30 -12.83 85.24
CA ILE A 4 -24.91 -14.05 85.82
C ILE A 4 -26.46 -13.86 85.75
N GLU A 5 -27.28 -14.92 85.79
CA GLU A 5 -28.23 -15.28 86.89
C GLU A 5 -29.69 -14.99 86.50
N LYS A 6 -30.76 -15.71 86.90
CA LYS A 6 -31.09 -16.85 87.80
C LYS A 6 -32.56 -17.22 87.40
N GLN A 7 -32.96 -18.45 87.03
CA GLN A 7 -33.49 -19.55 87.89
C GLN A 7 -34.71 -19.18 88.79
N PRO A 8 -35.55 -20.13 89.28
CA PRO A 8 -36.30 -21.24 88.62
C PRO A 8 -37.66 -21.53 89.36
N GLU A 9 -38.08 -22.81 89.35
CA GLU A 9 -39.11 -23.53 90.17
C GLU A 9 -40.43 -23.86 89.43
N GLY A 10 -40.99 -25.06 89.45
CA GLY A 10 -40.66 -26.35 90.07
C GLY A 10 -41.81 -27.33 89.74
N SER A 11 -41.53 -28.46 89.08
CA SER A 11 -41.67 -29.84 89.60
C SER A 11 -42.91 -30.13 90.43
N TRP A 12 -43.71 -31.15 90.07
CA TRP A 12 -43.99 -32.31 90.94
C TRP A 12 -44.39 -33.55 90.14
N MET A 13 -43.78 -34.68 90.52
CA MET A 13 -43.95 -36.03 90.00
C MET A 13 -45.16 -36.76 90.63
N ALA A 14 -45.70 -37.77 89.93
CA ALA A 14 -45.96 -39.10 90.53
C ALA A 14 -46.25 -40.18 89.48
N LYS A 15 -45.48 -41.29 89.55
CA LYS A 15 -45.68 -42.58 88.87
C LYS A 15 -46.64 -43.47 89.69
N ALA A 16 -47.42 -44.33 89.02
CA ALA A 16 -47.74 -45.72 89.41
C ALA A 16 -48.75 -46.30 88.40
N GLN A 17 -48.36 -47.25 87.54
CA GLN A 17 -48.35 -48.72 87.70
C GLN A 17 -49.51 -49.41 86.96
N ARG A 18 -49.11 -50.50 86.30
CA ARG A 18 -49.80 -51.37 85.34
C ARG A 18 -51.15 -51.92 85.80
N SER A 19 -52.07 -52.06 84.85
CA SER A 19 -52.94 -53.24 84.74
C SER A 19 -53.38 -53.42 83.28
N ALA A 20 -53.08 -54.58 82.69
CA ALA A 20 -53.77 -55.03 81.48
C ALA A 20 -55.13 -55.59 81.91
N PRO A 21 -56.21 -55.34 81.16
CA PRO A 21 -56.79 -56.49 80.45
C PRO A 21 -57.51 -56.18 79.11
N ARG A 22 -57.46 -57.22 78.27
CA ARG A 22 -58.54 -57.74 77.42
C ARG A 22 -59.04 -56.91 76.23
N SER A 23 -58.70 -57.48 75.06
CA SER A 23 -59.35 -57.33 73.76
C SER A 23 -60.88 -57.27 73.83
N ALA A 24 -61.45 -56.13 73.45
CA ALA A 24 -62.82 -56.04 72.98
C ALA A 24 -62.80 -55.33 71.62
N ARG A 25 -63.27 -56.04 70.59
CA ARG A 25 -63.45 -55.58 69.22
C ARG A 25 -64.07 -54.17 69.18
N ARG A 26 -63.27 -53.14 68.90
CA ARG A 26 -63.72 -51.77 68.57
C ARG A 26 -63.08 -51.23 67.28
N GLY A 27 -62.69 -52.14 66.38
CA GLY A 27 -62.12 -51.81 65.07
C GLY A 27 -62.97 -50.87 64.20
N PRO A 28 -64.31 -50.99 64.11
CA PRO A 28 -65.07 -50.10 63.23
C PRO A 28 -65.30 -48.71 63.81
N VAL A 29 -65.35 -48.52 65.14
CA VAL A 29 -65.68 -47.21 65.75
C VAL A 29 -64.48 -46.25 65.71
N LEU A 30 -63.26 -46.73 65.98
CA LEU A 30 -62.04 -45.90 65.90
C LEU A 30 -61.71 -45.47 64.47
N ALA A 31 -61.90 -46.35 63.49
CA ALA A 31 -61.70 -46.03 62.08
C ALA A 31 -62.70 -44.96 61.60
N VAL A 32 -63.97 -45.07 62.00
CA VAL A 32 -65.00 -44.06 61.67
C VAL A 32 -64.71 -42.71 62.32
N SER A 33 -64.26 -42.67 63.58
CA SER A 33 -63.87 -41.40 64.23
C SER A 33 -62.65 -40.74 63.58
N LEU A 34 -61.65 -41.53 63.14
CA LEU A 34 -60.48 -41.01 62.45
C LEU A 34 -60.86 -40.44 61.08
N VAL A 35 -61.70 -41.16 60.32
CA VAL A 35 -62.22 -40.68 59.03
C VAL A 35 -63.03 -39.40 59.22
N ALA A 36 -63.84 -39.30 60.26
CA ALA A 36 -64.59 -38.07 60.57
C ALA A 36 -63.68 -36.89 60.93
N LEU A 37 -62.60 -37.11 61.70
CA LEU A 37 -61.60 -36.08 62.02
C LEU A 37 -60.81 -35.62 60.79
N VAL A 38 -60.40 -36.56 59.93
CA VAL A 38 -59.71 -36.23 58.67
C VAL A 38 -60.65 -35.49 57.72
N ALA A 39 -61.92 -35.90 57.64
CA ALA A 39 -62.92 -35.20 56.85
C ALA A 39 -63.18 -33.78 57.41
N ALA A 40 -63.26 -33.61 58.73
CA ALA A 40 -63.41 -32.30 59.37
C ALA A 40 -62.18 -31.41 59.14
N ALA A 41 -60.97 -31.95 59.29
CA ALA A 41 -59.73 -31.22 59.01
C ALA A 41 -59.63 -30.84 57.52
N GLY A 42 -60.01 -31.74 56.61
CA GLY A 42 -60.09 -31.48 55.19
C GLY A 42 -61.11 -30.39 54.86
N MET A 43 -62.30 -30.43 55.45
CA MET A 43 -63.32 -29.38 55.29
C MET A 43 -62.86 -28.04 55.87
N SER A 44 -62.18 -28.01 57.02
CA SER A 44 -61.61 -26.77 57.58
C SER A 44 -60.49 -26.21 56.71
N PHE A 45 -59.61 -27.06 56.17
CA PHE A 45 -58.55 -26.63 55.26
C PHE A 45 -59.13 -26.07 53.96
N LEU A 46 -60.12 -26.76 53.37
CA LEU A 46 -60.82 -26.28 52.17
C LEU A 46 -61.57 -24.98 52.44
N GLY A 47 -62.22 -24.85 53.61
CA GLY A 47 -62.89 -23.62 54.03
C GLY A 47 -61.91 -22.46 54.24
N ALA A 48 -60.76 -22.70 54.87
CA ALA A 48 -59.70 -21.70 55.04
C ALA A 48 -59.10 -21.28 53.69
N ARG A 49 -58.85 -22.24 52.79
CA ARG A 49 -58.35 -21.98 51.44
C ARG A 49 -59.35 -21.18 50.61
N ALA A 50 -60.62 -21.57 50.60
CA ALA A 50 -61.68 -20.83 49.92
C ALA A 50 -61.85 -19.42 50.50
N GLY A 51 -61.69 -19.25 51.82
CA GLY A 51 -61.70 -17.95 52.48
C GLY A 51 -60.53 -17.06 52.06
N ALA A 52 -59.31 -17.61 52.01
CA ALA A 52 -58.13 -16.90 51.53
C ALA A 52 -58.28 -16.51 50.05
N ASP A 53 -58.67 -17.45 49.20
CA ASP A 53 -58.89 -17.22 47.76
C ASP A 53 -59.94 -16.12 47.52
N LEU A 54 -61.01 -16.08 48.33
CA LEU A 54 -62.05 -15.05 48.25
C LEU A 54 -61.51 -13.66 48.64
N VAL A 55 -60.71 -13.57 49.71
CA VAL A 55 -60.11 -12.32 50.18
C VAL A 55 -59.09 -11.81 49.17
N GLU A 56 -58.23 -12.68 48.64
CA GLU A 56 -57.24 -12.36 47.63
C GLU A 56 -57.91 -11.88 46.34
N THR A 57 -58.87 -12.64 45.80
CA THR A 57 -59.58 -12.27 44.56
C THR A 57 -60.31 -10.93 44.69
N ARG A 58 -60.91 -10.67 45.86
CA ARG A 58 -61.59 -9.39 46.12
C ARG A 58 -60.59 -8.24 46.27
N THR A 59 -59.45 -8.49 46.93
CA THR A 59 -58.39 -7.48 47.12
C THR A 59 -57.74 -7.11 45.80
N VAL A 60 -57.39 -8.10 44.97
CA VAL A 60 -56.84 -7.90 43.62
C VAL A 60 -57.79 -7.08 42.76
N ARG A 61 -59.09 -7.43 42.74
CA ARG A 61 -60.10 -6.69 41.97
C ARG A 61 -60.21 -5.23 42.41
N ASN A 62 -60.25 -4.98 43.71
CA ASN A 62 -60.31 -3.62 44.24
C ASN A 62 -59.02 -2.86 43.94
N MET A 63 -57.85 -3.51 44.04
CA MET A 63 -56.55 -2.88 43.78
C MET A 63 -56.39 -2.52 42.30
N HIS A 64 -56.81 -3.39 41.38
CA HIS A 64 -56.85 -3.07 39.95
C HIS A 64 -57.74 -1.86 39.65
N SER A 65 -58.90 -1.76 40.31
CA SER A 65 -59.75 -0.58 40.12
C SER A 65 -59.15 0.69 40.73
N ALA A 66 -58.44 0.57 41.85
CA ALA A 66 -57.84 1.70 42.54
C ALA A 66 -56.57 2.20 41.86
N LEU A 67 -55.79 1.33 41.21
CA LEU A 67 -54.54 1.67 40.54
C LEU A 67 -54.69 1.73 39.01
N ALA A 68 -55.91 1.91 38.50
CA ALA A 68 -56.18 1.95 37.06
C ALA A 68 -55.37 3.04 36.32
N ASP A 69 -55.06 4.15 36.99
CA ASP A 69 -54.25 5.24 36.42
C ASP A 69 -52.74 4.93 36.38
N PHE A 70 -52.31 3.80 36.96
CA PHE A 70 -50.91 3.36 37.03
C PHE A 70 -50.73 2.02 36.30
N GLU A 71 -50.97 2.01 34.99
CA GLU A 71 -50.92 0.81 34.14
C GLU A 71 -49.57 0.05 34.18
N TRP A 72 -48.49 0.72 34.57
CA TRP A 72 -47.16 0.15 34.74
C TRP A 72 -46.96 -0.61 36.05
N VAL A 73 -47.97 -0.65 36.94
CA VAL A 73 -47.94 -1.36 38.23
C VAL A 73 -48.57 -2.74 38.07
N GLU A 74 -47.76 -3.77 38.32
CA GLU A 74 -48.21 -5.15 38.45
C GLU A 74 -48.54 -5.46 39.92
N ILE A 75 -49.69 -6.10 40.15
CA ILE A 75 -50.21 -6.39 41.48
C ILE A 75 -50.20 -7.90 41.71
N ALA A 76 -49.55 -8.35 42.77
CA ALA A 76 -49.61 -9.74 43.24
C ALA A 76 -50.08 -9.80 44.69
N THR A 77 -50.88 -10.81 45.05
CA THR A 77 -51.35 -11.01 46.44
C THR A 77 -50.91 -12.35 46.99
N ASP A 78 -50.60 -12.39 48.28
CA ASP A 78 -50.32 -13.61 49.06
C ASP A 78 -51.01 -13.48 50.42
N GLY A 79 -52.16 -14.13 50.56
CA GLY A 79 -53.06 -13.99 51.70
C GLY A 79 -53.54 -12.55 51.87
N LEU A 80 -53.00 -11.88 52.89
CA LEU A 80 -53.33 -10.48 53.20
C LEU A 80 -52.31 -9.49 52.60
N GLN A 81 -51.14 -9.93 52.14
CA GLN A 81 -50.13 -9.02 51.60
C GLN A 81 -50.39 -8.70 50.12
N VAL A 82 -50.13 -7.45 49.74
CA VAL A 82 -50.17 -6.96 48.37
C VAL A 82 -48.76 -6.53 47.99
N ARG A 83 -48.24 -7.06 46.89
CA ARG A 83 -46.96 -6.69 46.32
C ARG A 83 -47.18 -5.87 45.07
N LEU A 84 -46.49 -4.72 45.00
CA LEU A 84 -46.49 -3.84 43.83
C LEU A 84 -45.15 -3.98 43.13
N GLU A 85 -45.16 -4.40 41.88
CA GLU A 85 -43.99 -4.55 41.01
C GLU A 85 -44.18 -3.67 39.75
N GLY A 86 -43.10 -3.32 39.05
CA GLY A 86 -43.17 -2.47 37.85
C GLY A 86 -42.14 -1.33 37.84
N VAL A 87 -42.04 -0.62 36.71
CA VAL A 87 -41.08 0.50 36.53
C VAL A 87 -41.84 1.81 36.34
N ALA A 88 -41.77 2.67 37.34
CA ALA A 88 -42.41 3.97 37.36
C ALA A 88 -41.67 4.99 36.46
N PRO A 89 -42.40 5.84 35.72
CA PRO A 89 -41.80 6.89 34.89
C PRO A 89 -40.98 7.91 35.70
N ASP A 90 -41.40 8.20 36.93
CA ASP A 90 -40.71 9.08 37.87
C ASP A 90 -41.06 8.71 39.33
N GLU A 91 -40.30 9.28 40.28
CA GLU A 91 -40.47 9.02 41.71
C GLU A 91 -41.85 9.47 42.25
N VAL A 92 -42.45 10.50 41.64
CA VAL A 92 -43.75 11.04 42.08
C VAL A 92 -44.87 10.05 41.75
N GLN A 93 -44.84 9.46 40.56
CA GLN A 93 -45.79 8.43 40.13
C GLN A 93 -45.66 7.16 40.98
N ARG A 94 -44.42 6.72 41.27
CA ARG A 94 -44.14 5.60 42.19
C ARG A 94 -44.76 5.82 43.57
N PHE A 95 -44.52 7.00 44.14
CA PHE A 95 -45.03 7.35 45.45
C PHE A 95 -46.57 7.41 45.48
N ARG A 96 -47.21 7.98 44.45
CA ARG A 96 -48.67 8.07 44.35
C ARG A 96 -49.32 6.68 44.25
N ALA A 97 -48.80 5.80 43.39
CA ALA A 97 -49.29 4.44 43.25
C ALA A 97 -49.22 3.67 44.57
N ARG A 98 -48.07 3.76 45.27
CA ARG A 98 -47.89 3.14 46.58
C ARG A 98 -48.89 3.69 47.61
N ALA A 99 -48.99 5.01 47.74
CA ALA A 99 -49.87 5.64 48.72
C ALA A 99 -51.35 5.27 48.49
N GLN A 100 -51.77 5.15 47.23
CA GLN A 100 -53.13 4.76 46.87
C GLN A 100 -53.42 3.28 47.20
N ALA A 101 -52.43 2.41 47.03
CA ALA A 101 -52.52 1.02 47.47
C ALA A 101 -52.61 0.91 49.01
N GLU A 102 -51.76 1.65 49.73
CA GLU A 102 -51.72 1.66 51.19
C GLU A 102 -53.02 2.18 51.80
N ALA A 103 -53.67 3.17 51.17
CA ALA A 103 -54.96 3.68 51.60
C ALA A 103 -56.08 2.62 51.52
N LEU A 104 -55.97 1.66 50.60
CA LEU A 104 -56.99 0.64 50.37
C LEU A 104 -56.84 -0.58 51.31
N VAL A 105 -55.61 -1.04 51.53
CA VAL A 105 -55.35 -2.30 52.28
C VAL A 105 -54.60 -2.11 53.60
N GLY A 106 -54.09 -0.92 53.89
CA GLY A 106 -53.23 -0.62 55.03
C GLY A 106 -51.74 -0.68 54.67
N PRO A 107 -50.89 0.23 55.22
CA PRO A 107 -49.47 0.30 54.87
C PRO A 107 -48.68 -0.96 55.27
N GLU A 108 -49.07 -1.63 56.36
CA GLU A 108 -48.44 -2.86 56.84
C GLU A 108 -48.65 -4.07 55.92
N ARG A 109 -49.55 -3.94 54.94
CA ARG A 109 -49.90 -5.00 53.99
C ARG A 109 -49.30 -4.78 52.60
N VAL A 110 -48.71 -3.63 52.32
CA VAL A 110 -48.14 -3.30 51.00
C VAL A 110 -46.63 -3.54 51.00
N VAL A 111 -46.17 -4.32 50.02
CA VAL A 111 -44.75 -4.56 49.74
C VAL A 111 -44.39 -3.88 48.42
N ASP A 112 -43.72 -2.74 48.50
CA ASP A 112 -43.26 -1.99 47.33
C ASP A 112 -41.95 -2.57 46.76
N ARG A 113 -42.01 -3.05 45.52
CA ARG A 113 -40.87 -3.48 44.71
C ARG A 113 -40.81 -2.75 43.36
N MET A 114 -41.47 -1.60 43.26
CA MET A 114 -41.45 -0.78 42.06
C MET A 114 -40.10 -0.09 41.91
N GLN A 115 -39.60 0.03 40.68
CA GLN A 115 -38.37 0.74 40.31
C GLN A 115 -38.71 2.06 39.62
N VAL A 116 -37.74 2.96 39.42
CA VAL A 116 -37.91 4.21 38.66
C VAL A 116 -36.97 4.22 37.47
N VAL A 117 -37.42 4.71 36.30
CA VAL A 117 -36.59 4.83 35.11
C VAL A 117 -35.33 5.68 35.42
N ALA A 118 -34.15 5.10 35.26
CA ALA A 118 -32.89 5.83 35.41
C ALA A 118 -32.75 6.87 34.28
N ARG A 119 -32.55 8.15 34.63
CA ARG A 119 -32.22 9.19 33.63
C ARG A 119 -30.82 8.90 33.06
N ALA A 120 -30.69 8.92 31.74
CA ALA A 120 -29.40 8.79 31.08
C ALA A 120 -28.45 9.92 31.54
N GLU A 121 -27.24 9.55 31.97
CA GLU A 121 -26.19 10.50 32.31
C GLU A 121 -25.85 11.35 31.07
N LEU A 122 -25.79 12.67 31.23
CA LEU A 122 -25.39 13.60 30.18
C LEU A 122 -23.91 13.34 29.85
N ALA A 123 -23.63 12.82 28.65
CA ALA A 123 -22.25 12.60 28.21
C ALA A 123 -21.51 13.94 28.09
N THR A 124 -20.28 14.00 28.63
CA THR A 124 -19.40 15.17 28.48
C THR A 124 -19.07 15.39 27.00
N PRO A 125 -19.09 16.63 26.50
CA PRO A 125 -18.77 16.92 25.10
C PRO A 125 -17.32 16.54 24.80
N ALA A 126 -17.09 15.91 23.65
CA ALA A 126 -15.75 15.52 23.23
C ALA A 126 -14.97 16.72 22.68
N PHE A 127 -13.68 16.82 23.01
CA PHE A 127 -12.78 17.73 22.31
C PHE A 127 -12.53 17.21 20.90
N GLU A 128 -12.98 17.99 19.91
CA GLU A 128 -12.83 17.70 18.49
C GLU A 128 -12.58 19.00 17.75
N VAL A 129 -11.61 18.97 16.82
CA VAL A 129 -11.22 20.12 16.01
C VAL A 129 -11.19 19.73 14.55
N GLU A 130 -11.79 20.56 13.70
CA GLU A 130 -11.66 20.50 12.25
C GLU A 130 -10.81 21.66 11.73
N LEU A 131 -9.76 21.30 11.00
CA LEU A 131 -8.89 22.21 10.26
C LEU A 131 -9.23 22.11 8.77
N LEU A 132 -9.66 23.23 8.19
CA LEU A 132 -9.91 23.37 6.76
C LEU A 132 -8.80 24.23 6.16
N ARG A 133 -8.05 23.68 5.20
CA ARG A 133 -7.01 24.40 4.47
C ARG A 133 -7.30 24.39 2.99
N ASN A 134 -7.15 25.55 2.37
CA ASN A 134 -7.12 25.74 0.93
C ASN A 134 -6.00 26.74 0.57
N GLU A 135 -5.95 27.16 -0.70
CA GLU A 135 -4.93 28.11 -1.16
C GLU A 135 -5.08 29.52 -0.57
N GLN A 136 -6.28 29.90 -0.16
CA GLN A 136 -6.59 31.25 0.32
C GLN A 136 -6.35 31.40 1.84
N GLY A 137 -6.47 30.32 2.60
CA GLY A 137 -6.48 30.41 4.05
C GLY A 137 -6.56 29.08 4.80
N VAL A 138 -6.50 29.20 6.12
CA VAL A 138 -6.74 28.11 7.08
C VAL A 138 -7.90 28.51 7.98
N SER A 139 -8.88 27.62 8.18
CA SER A 139 -9.95 27.80 9.16
C SER A 139 -9.89 26.68 10.19
N ILE A 140 -10.05 27.01 11.46
CA ILE A 140 -10.07 26.04 12.56
C ILE A 140 -11.38 26.19 13.31
N ILE A 141 -12.07 25.07 13.49
CA ILE A 141 -13.41 25.01 14.06
C ILE A 141 -13.41 23.90 15.11
N GLY A 142 -14.05 24.11 16.26
CA GLY A 142 -14.30 23.02 17.21
C GLY A 142 -14.01 23.37 18.67
N LEU A 143 -14.10 22.35 19.52
CA LEU A 143 -13.97 22.50 20.97
C LEU A 143 -12.56 22.10 21.41
N VAL A 144 -11.89 23.00 22.13
CA VAL A 144 -10.54 22.80 22.66
C VAL A 144 -10.49 22.95 24.19
N PRO A 145 -9.50 22.34 24.86
CA PRO A 145 -9.30 22.57 26.29
C PRO A 145 -8.99 24.03 26.61
N ALA A 146 -9.50 24.52 27.74
CA ALA A 146 -9.21 25.87 28.23
C ALA A 146 -7.71 26.14 28.45
N SER A 147 -6.90 25.10 28.66
CA SER A 147 -5.45 25.19 28.80
C SER A 147 -4.70 25.47 27.49
N LEU A 148 -5.36 25.44 26.34
CA LEU A 148 -4.73 25.66 25.02
C LEU A 148 -4.56 27.16 24.72
N ASP A 149 -3.32 27.60 24.49
CA ASP A 149 -3.03 28.97 24.02
C ASP A 149 -3.41 29.14 22.54
N ARG A 150 -4.63 29.61 22.31
CA ARG A 150 -5.20 29.86 20.97
C ARG A 150 -4.46 30.95 20.20
N ALA A 151 -4.04 32.02 20.88
CA ALA A 151 -3.35 33.14 20.22
C ALA A 151 -2.01 32.70 19.65
N ARG A 152 -1.21 31.94 20.42
CA ARG A 152 0.03 31.35 19.93
C ARG A 152 -0.20 30.32 18.83
N LEU A 153 -1.29 29.55 18.88
CA LEU A 153 -1.63 28.60 17.82
C LEU A 153 -1.90 29.30 16.49
N VAL A 154 -2.78 30.30 16.48
CA VAL A 154 -3.12 31.08 15.29
C VAL A 154 -1.88 31.74 14.70
N GLU A 155 -1.01 32.28 15.55
CA GLU A 155 0.23 32.91 15.13
C GLU A 155 1.23 31.90 14.52
N ARG A 156 1.36 30.70 15.10
CA ARG A 156 2.18 29.62 14.51
C ARG A 156 1.66 29.22 13.14
N LEU A 157 0.34 29.09 12.99
CA LEU A 157 -0.29 28.75 11.72
C LEU A 157 -0.03 29.79 10.64
N LYS A 158 -0.18 31.08 10.96
CA LYS A 158 0.15 32.18 10.04
C LYS A 158 1.58 32.07 9.52
N ARG A 159 2.56 31.86 10.41
CA ARG A 159 3.97 31.76 10.03
C ARG A 159 4.31 30.49 9.24
N GLN A 160 3.77 29.35 9.63
CA GLN A 160 4.17 28.06 9.08
C GLN A 160 3.42 27.67 7.80
N THR A 161 2.18 28.12 7.62
CA THR A 161 1.39 27.77 6.44
C THR A 161 1.53 28.76 5.30
N GLY A 162 2.06 29.97 5.55
CA GLY A 162 2.12 31.06 4.57
C GLY A 162 0.74 31.57 4.13
N ALA A 163 -0.33 31.13 4.80
CA ALA A 163 -1.70 31.44 4.44
C ALA A 163 -2.03 32.92 4.68
N VAL A 164 -2.67 33.56 3.70
CA VAL A 164 -3.04 34.99 3.74
C VAL A 164 -4.05 35.28 4.85
N GLN A 165 -4.93 34.33 5.16
CA GLN A 165 -5.93 34.45 6.22
C GLN A 165 -6.00 33.19 7.09
N VAL A 166 -6.09 33.39 8.42
CA VAL A 166 -6.38 32.32 9.39
C VAL A 166 -7.64 32.69 10.16
N SER A 167 -8.68 31.87 10.03
CA SER A 167 -9.96 32.03 10.74
C SER A 167 -10.00 31.10 11.94
N ASP A 168 -10.18 31.67 13.14
CA ASP A 168 -10.32 30.95 14.40
C ASP A 168 -11.79 30.97 14.83
N LEU A 169 -12.45 29.82 14.70
CA LEU A 169 -13.82 29.55 15.13
C LEU A 169 -13.83 28.47 16.23
N MET A 170 -12.78 28.40 17.04
CA MET A 170 -12.71 27.46 18.16
C MET A 170 -13.46 28.00 19.39
N GLU A 171 -13.95 27.09 20.20
CA GLU A 171 -14.48 27.35 21.53
C GLU A 171 -13.63 26.64 22.59
N ALA A 172 -13.49 27.25 23.76
CA ALA A 172 -12.71 26.69 24.85
C ALA A 172 -13.63 26.18 25.96
N ALA A 173 -13.38 24.97 26.46
CA ALA A 173 -14.11 24.41 27.58
C ALA A 173 -13.18 23.81 28.65
N ASP A 174 -13.62 23.89 29.91
CA ASP A 174 -12.89 23.42 31.08
C ASP A 174 -13.39 22.03 31.49
N TYR A 175 -13.03 21.03 30.69
CA TYR A 175 -13.29 19.61 30.95
C TYR A 175 -11.97 18.83 31.02
N PRO A 176 -11.93 17.67 31.70
CA PRO A 176 -10.75 16.80 31.72
C PRO A 176 -10.28 16.45 30.31
N VAL A 177 -8.99 16.68 30.03
CA VAL A 177 -8.40 16.39 28.71
C VAL A 177 -8.20 14.88 28.55
N PRO A 178 -8.80 14.23 27.53
CA PRO A 178 -8.61 12.81 27.29
C PRO A 178 -7.16 12.47 26.93
N ALA A 179 -6.74 11.24 27.23
CA ALA A 179 -5.43 10.73 26.83
C ALA A 179 -5.25 10.76 25.29
N GLY A 180 -4.02 11.04 24.83
CA GLY A 180 -3.69 11.11 23.40
C GLY A 180 -4.21 12.37 22.68
N TRP A 181 -4.88 13.30 23.36
CA TRP A 181 -5.31 14.58 22.76
C TRP A 181 -4.14 15.42 22.28
N GLN A 182 -3.10 15.59 23.11
CA GLN A 182 -1.96 16.46 22.78
C GLN A 182 -1.20 15.95 21.55
N ASP A 183 -0.94 14.64 21.48
CA ASP A 183 -0.25 14.02 20.35
C ASP A 183 -1.07 14.07 19.07
N ALA A 184 -2.37 13.75 19.16
CA ALA A 184 -3.28 13.86 18.02
C ALA A 184 -3.39 15.30 17.52
N PHE A 185 -3.46 16.29 18.43
CA PHE A 185 -3.53 17.70 18.07
C PHE A 185 -2.25 18.20 17.40
N ALA A 186 -1.07 17.87 17.96
CA ALA A 186 0.21 18.21 17.37
C ALA A 186 0.39 17.56 15.99
N PHE A 187 0.03 16.27 15.86
CA PHE A 187 0.10 15.55 14.59
C PHE A 187 -0.89 16.11 13.56
N GLY A 188 -2.13 16.39 13.95
CA GLY A 188 -3.15 16.96 13.07
C GLY A 188 -2.76 18.35 12.54
N LEU A 189 -2.12 19.18 13.37
CA LEU A 189 -1.57 20.47 12.94
C LEU A 189 -0.46 20.29 11.88
N LYS A 190 0.45 19.34 12.11
CA LYS A 190 1.51 18.99 11.16
C LYS A 190 0.94 18.41 9.86
N ALA A 191 -0.09 17.57 9.94
CA ALA A 191 -0.78 17.03 8.77
C ALA A 191 -1.41 18.15 7.92
N ALA A 192 -2.05 19.13 8.56
CA ALA A 192 -2.59 20.31 7.87
C ALA A 192 -1.49 21.18 7.25
N GLN A 193 -0.26 21.16 7.78
CA GLN A 193 0.89 21.87 7.19
C GLN A 193 1.42 21.18 5.94
N MET A 194 1.42 19.84 5.92
CA MET A 194 1.93 19.02 4.82
C MET A 194 1.03 19.06 3.58
N ALA A 195 -0.28 19.25 3.73
CA ALA A 195 -1.23 19.27 2.62
C ALA A 195 -1.62 20.71 2.23
N GLY A 196 -1.60 21.03 0.93
CA GLY A 196 -2.00 22.34 0.41
C GLY A 196 -3.52 22.57 0.41
N GLN A 197 -4.31 21.51 0.18
CA GLN A 197 -5.77 21.52 0.24
C GLN A 197 -6.25 20.29 1.03
N ALA A 198 -6.76 20.52 2.24
CA ALA A 198 -7.18 19.42 3.12
C ALA A 198 -8.23 19.81 4.15
N LYS A 199 -9.04 18.83 4.52
CA LYS A 199 -9.84 18.81 5.75
C LYS A 199 -9.18 17.81 6.72
N VAL A 200 -8.74 18.30 7.87
CA VAL A 200 -8.15 17.49 8.94
C VAL A 200 -9.08 17.53 10.15
N SER A 201 -9.65 16.39 10.54
CA SER A 201 -10.43 16.28 11.78
C SER A 201 -9.60 15.58 12.84
N ILE A 202 -9.53 16.18 14.03
CA ILE A 202 -8.68 15.80 15.15
C ILE A 202 -9.58 15.49 16.35
N ALA A 203 -9.45 14.29 16.89
CA ALA A 203 -10.04 13.87 18.14
C ALA A 203 -8.97 13.19 19.01
N ALA A 204 -9.26 12.93 20.29
CA ALA A 204 -8.34 12.23 21.17
C ALA A 204 -7.90 10.88 20.57
N GLY A 205 -6.59 10.69 20.37
CA GLY A 205 -6.00 9.47 19.79
C GLY A 205 -6.33 9.21 18.31
N LYS A 206 -7.02 10.11 17.60
CA LYS A 206 -7.43 9.90 16.20
C LYS A 206 -7.31 11.16 15.36
N VAL A 207 -6.69 11.02 14.19
CA VAL A 207 -6.61 12.08 13.18
C VAL A 207 -7.13 11.54 11.85
N SER A 208 -8.04 12.26 11.21
CA SER A 208 -8.49 11.96 9.86
C SER A 208 -8.09 13.06 8.90
N VAL A 209 -7.57 12.70 7.73
CA VAL A 209 -7.07 13.63 6.72
C VAL A 209 -7.77 13.34 5.40
N ARG A 210 -8.54 14.30 4.90
CA ARG A 210 -9.10 14.27 3.54
C ARG A 210 -8.40 15.34 2.72
N ALA A 211 -7.64 14.96 1.70
CA ALA A 211 -6.84 15.90 0.92
C ALA A 211 -6.94 15.66 -0.58
N VAL A 212 -6.71 16.74 -1.34
CA VAL A 212 -6.52 16.70 -2.79
C VAL A 212 -5.11 17.20 -3.09
N THR A 213 -4.41 16.52 -3.98
CA THR A 213 -3.02 16.84 -4.38
C THR A 213 -2.96 17.11 -5.88
N ALA A 214 -1.91 17.79 -6.35
CA ALA A 214 -1.81 18.19 -7.75
C ALA A 214 -1.40 17.02 -8.66
N SER A 215 -0.77 15.96 -8.10
CA SER A 215 -0.30 14.82 -8.87
C SER A 215 -0.31 13.51 -8.06
N PRO A 216 -0.32 12.34 -8.72
CA PRO A 216 -0.15 11.05 -8.04
C PRO A 216 1.15 10.96 -7.23
N ARG A 217 2.20 11.64 -7.69
CA ARG A 217 3.48 11.72 -6.97
C ARG A 217 3.33 12.47 -5.66
N GLU A 218 2.70 13.65 -5.67
CA GLU A 218 2.42 14.41 -4.46
C GLU A 218 1.50 13.67 -3.49
N LYS A 219 0.48 12.97 -4.00
CA LYS A 219 -0.37 12.09 -3.18
C LYS A 219 0.48 11.10 -2.39
N ALA A 220 1.33 10.34 -3.06
CA ALA A 220 2.11 9.31 -2.42
C ALA A 220 3.19 9.88 -1.48
N VAL A 221 3.80 11.03 -1.83
CA VAL A 221 4.70 11.76 -0.91
C VAL A 221 3.94 12.20 0.37
N LEU A 222 2.73 12.74 0.23
CA LEU A 222 1.91 13.16 1.37
C LEU A 222 1.50 11.96 2.24
N GLU A 223 1.08 10.84 1.63
CA GLU A 223 0.74 9.60 2.34
C GLU A 223 1.94 9.07 3.14
N ALA A 224 3.12 8.98 2.52
CA ALA A 224 4.35 8.56 3.17
C ALA A 224 4.76 9.51 4.31
N ALA A 225 4.66 10.82 4.08
CA ALA A 225 5.00 11.83 5.07
C ALA A 225 4.06 11.80 6.29
N LEU A 226 2.76 11.62 6.08
CA LEU A 226 1.77 11.45 7.15
C LEU A 226 2.03 10.18 7.95
N ASN A 227 2.30 9.05 7.29
CA ASN A 227 2.63 7.80 7.96
C ASN A 227 3.92 7.90 8.78
N ARG A 228 4.95 8.57 8.25
CA ARG A 228 6.23 8.78 8.94
C ARG A 228 6.09 9.71 10.16
N ALA A 229 5.21 10.72 10.07
CA ALA A 229 5.02 11.69 11.13
C ALA A 229 4.03 11.23 12.22
N LYS A 230 3.30 10.13 12.00
CA LYS A 230 2.27 9.61 12.90
C LYS A 230 2.88 9.09 14.22
N PRO A 231 2.46 9.61 15.39
CA PRO A 231 2.83 9.04 16.69
C PRO A 231 2.28 7.60 16.89
N ALA A 232 2.89 6.82 17.77
CA ALA A 232 2.48 5.43 18.04
C ALA A 232 1.03 5.33 18.53
N ASP A 233 0.61 6.24 19.42
CA ASP A 233 -0.69 6.24 20.08
C ASP A 233 -1.80 6.95 19.28
N VAL A 234 -1.53 7.33 18.02
CA VAL A 234 -2.48 8.04 17.16
C VAL A 234 -2.92 7.16 15.99
N THR A 235 -4.23 7.00 15.85
CA THR A 235 -4.83 6.35 14.67
C THR A 235 -5.02 7.36 13.55
N LEU A 236 -4.40 7.11 12.39
CA LEU A 236 -4.54 7.95 11.19
C LEU A 236 -5.54 7.31 10.22
N ALA A 237 -6.53 8.09 9.77
CA ALA A 237 -7.41 7.74 8.66
C ALA A 237 -7.24 8.76 7.52
N ALA A 238 -6.51 8.39 6.46
CA ALA A 238 -6.24 9.29 5.34
C ALA A 238 -7.02 8.89 4.08
N THR A 239 -7.63 9.86 3.40
CA THR A 239 -8.24 9.72 2.07
C THR A 239 -7.70 10.82 1.18
N ILE A 240 -6.73 10.46 0.32
CA ILE A 240 -6.02 11.41 -0.53
C ILE A 240 -6.30 11.10 -2.00
N THR A 241 -6.72 12.12 -2.74
CA THR A 241 -7.04 12.00 -4.18
C THR A 241 -6.05 12.81 -5.01
N ALA A 242 -5.71 12.30 -6.20
CA ALA A 242 -4.91 13.00 -7.18
C ALA A 242 -5.58 12.90 -8.56
N PRO A 243 -5.49 13.93 -9.41
CA PRO A 243 -5.93 13.84 -10.80
C PRO A 243 -5.06 12.86 -11.59
N ARG A 244 -5.64 12.25 -12.64
CA ARG A 244 -4.88 11.40 -13.57
C ARG A 244 -3.81 12.24 -14.28
N PRO A 245 -2.59 11.70 -14.47
CA PRO A 245 -1.54 12.42 -15.17
C PRO A 245 -1.96 12.66 -16.63
N VAL A 246 -1.60 13.83 -17.17
CA VAL A 246 -1.69 14.09 -18.61
C VAL A 246 -0.37 13.63 -19.23
N ILE A 247 -0.45 12.69 -20.16
CA ILE A 247 0.68 12.13 -20.90
C ILE A 247 0.73 12.81 -22.27
N ALA A 248 1.83 13.50 -22.57
CA ALA A 248 2.03 14.19 -23.82
C ALA A 248 3.52 14.11 -24.26
N PRO A 249 3.82 13.54 -25.44
CA PRO A 249 2.91 12.82 -26.33
C PRO A 249 2.40 11.53 -25.70
N PHE A 250 1.19 11.09 -26.10
CA PHE A 250 0.62 9.82 -25.65
C PHE A 250 1.29 8.68 -26.40
N THR A 251 2.11 7.89 -25.70
CA THR A 251 3.05 6.96 -26.36
C THR A 251 2.88 5.51 -25.94
N LEU A 252 3.10 4.61 -26.90
CA LEU A 252 3.30 3.19 -26.68
C LEU A 252 4.41 2.71 -27.59
N ARG A 253 5.37 1.98 -27.03
CA ARG A 253 6.45 1.35 -27.78
C ARG A 253 6.59 -0.09 -27.34
N PHE A 254 6.41 -0.98 -28.30
CA PHE A 254 6.59 -2.42 -28.12
C PHE A 254 7.74 -2.90 -29.00
N VAL A 255 8.64 -3.69 -28.41
CA VAL A 255 9.85 -4.19 -29.07
C VAL A 255 9.90 -5.70 -28.89
N LYS A 256 10.31 -6.40 -29.96
CA LYS A 256 10.66 -7.81 -29.95
C LYS A 256 11.98 -8.00 -30.67
N ASP A 257 12.98 -8.46 -29.94
CA ASP A 257 14.32 -8.77 -30.42
C ASP A 257 14.80 -10.08 -29.77
N ASP A 258 16.08 -10.40 -29.92
CA ASP A 258 16.68 -11.61 -29.35
C ASP A 258 16.61 -11.65 -27.81
N ALA A 259 16.47 -10.49 -27.15
CA ALA A 259 16.29 -10.39 -25.70
C ALA A 259 14.84 -10.66 -25.25
N GLY A 260 13.92 -10.84 -26.21
CA GLY A 260 12.51 -11.12 -25.97
C GLY A 260 11.61 -9.90 -26.20
N ALA A 261 10.31 -10.13 -26.02
CA ALA A 261 9.30 -9.09 -26.18
C ALA A 261 9.15 -8.25 -24.90
N ARG A 262 9.01 -6.93 -25.05
CA ARG A 262 8.82 -6.00 -23.93
C ARG A 262 8.14 -4.70 -24.36
N PHE A 263 7.59 -3.98 -23.39
CA PHE A 263 7.20 -2.59 -23.55
C PHE A 263 8.37 -1.70 -23.12
N ASP A 264 8.89 -0.91 -24.05
CA ASP A 264 9.83 0.18 -23.72
C ASP A 264 9.08 1.41 -23.22
N ALA A 265 7.83 1.58 -23.67
CA ALA A 265 6.88 2.55 -23.16
C ALA A 265 5.44 2.04 -23.31
N CYS A 266 4.58 2.33 -22.34
CA CYS A 266 3.15 2.03 -22.49
C CYS A 266 2.25 3.01 -21.74
N ALA A 267 1.37 3.68 -22.49
CA ALA A 267 0.26 4.45 -21.95
C ALA A 267 -1.09 3.79 -22.32
N ALA A 268 -2.08 3.95 -21.44
CA ALA A 268 -3.47 3.56 -21.67
C ALA A 268 -4.43 4.63 -21.11
N ASP A 269 -5.54 4.86 -21.82
CA ASP A 269 -6.54 5.89 -21.51
C ASP A 269 -7.54 5.44 -20.42
N ASP A 270 -7.82 4.15 -20.39
CA ASP A 270 -8.61 3.50 -19.35
C ASP A 270 -8.13 2.06 -19.03
N GLU A 271 -8.78 1.46 -18.03
CA GLU A 271 -8.44 0.13 -17.52
C GLU A 271 -8.69 -0.98 -18.54
N ALA A 272 -9.77 -0.89 -19.32
CA ALA A 272 -10.11 -1.90 -20.32
C ALA A 272 -9.11 -1.89 -21.49
N ALA A 273 -8.70 -0.70 -21.92
CA ALA A 273 -7.63 -0.51 -22.88
C ALA A 273 -6.31 -1.09 -22.36
N ARG A 274 -5.97 -0.81 -21.10
CA ARG A 274 -4.77 -1.35 -20.44
C ARG A 274 -4.75 -2.88 -20.47
N GLU A 275 -5.82 -3.53 -20.04
CA GLU A 275 -5.91 -4.99 -20.02
C GLU A 275 -5.73 -5.60 -21.41
N ARG A 276 -6.37 -5.01 -22.44
CA ARG A 276 -6.25 -5.45 -23.84
C ARG A 276 -4.83 -5.30 -24.37
N ILE A 277 -4.19 -4.17 -24.11
CA ILE A 277 -2.81 -3.88 -24.54
C ILE A 277 -1.82 -4.83 -23.88
N LEU A 278 -1.90 -4.98 -22.56
CA LEU A 278 -1.05 -5.89 -21.80
C LEU A 278 -1.28 -7.35 -22.21
N GLY A 279 -2.52 -7.73 -22.49
CA GLY A 279 -2.88 -9.03 -23.06
C GLY A 279 -2.18 -9.29 -24.38
N ALA A 280 -2.25 -8.35 -25.33
CA ALA A 280 -1.56 -8.46 -26.62
C ALA A 280 -0.03 -8.55 -26.46
N GLY A 281 0.55 -7.83 -25.50
CA GLY A 281 1.97 -7.93 -25.17
C GLY A 281 2.35 -9.33 -24.66
N ARG A 282 1.55 -9.90 -23.74
CA ARG A 282 1.75 -11.28 -23.25
C ARG A 282 1.65 -12.30 -24.37
N ASP A 283 0.63 -12.19 -25.22
CA ASP A 283 0.45 -13.06 -26.39
C ASP A 283 1.63 -12.96 -27.39
N ALA A 284 2.26 -11.79 -27.47
CA ALA A 284 3.44 -11.55 -28.31
C ALA A 284 4.75 -12.09 -27.71
N GLY A 285 4.72 -12.58 -26.45
CA GLY A 285 5.83 -13.17 -25.72
C GLY A 285 6.45 -12.29 -24.65
N ALA A 286 5.81 -11.16 -24.28
CA ALA A 286 6.32 -10.30 -23.22
C ALA A 286 6.10 -10.93 -21.84
N SER A 287 7.16 -10.97 -21.03
CA SER A 287 7.17 -11.60 -19.71
C SER A 287 7.59 -10.62 -18.61
N GLY A 288 7.21 -10.89 -17.37
CA GLY A 288 7.52 -10.06 -16.20
C GLY A 288 6.31 -9.24 -15.73
N ASP A 289 6.56 -8.27 -14.84
CA ASP A 289 5.56 -7.34 -14.33
C ASP A 289 5.31 -6.24 -15.38
N LEU A 290 4.46 -6.55 -16.37
CA LEU A 290 4.14 -5.61 -17.45
C LEU A 290 3.25 -4.49 -16.92
N GLN A 291 3.70 -3.25 -17.11
CA GLN A 291 3.01 -2.06 -16.64
C GLN A 291 2.65 -1.15 -17.83
N CYS A 292 1.49 -0.50 -17.74
CA CYS A 292 1.08 0.57 -18.64
C CYS A 292 0.52 1.71 -17.80
N THR A 293 1.09 2.90 -17.98
CA THR A 293 0.70 4.10 -17.26
C THR A 293 -0.69 4.55 -17.70
N LEU A 294 -1.62 4.63 -16.75
CA LEU A 294 -2.96 5.18 -16.99
C LEU A 294 -2.91 6.71 -16.97
N GLY A 295 -3.35 7.35 -18.05
CA GLY A 295 -3.30 8.80 -18.16
C GLY A 295 -4.29 9.38 -19.15
N LEU A 296 -4.47 10.70 -19.07
CA LEU A 296 -5.18 11.49 -20.06
C LEU A 296 -4.23 11.87 -21.20
N GLY A 297 -4.76 12.19 -22.39
CA GLY A 297 -3.96 12.67 -23.52
C GLY A 297 -4.03 11.78 -24.76
N ALA A 298 -4.71 10.64 -24.70
CA ALA A 298 -4.91 9.80 -25.88
C ALA A 298 -5.61 10.58 -27.01
N PRO A 299 -5.13 10.46 -28.25
CA PRO A 299 -5.67 11.19 -29.41
C PRO A 299 -7.08 10.73 -29.79
N SER A 300 -7.49 9.53 -29.34
CA SER A 300 -8.83 8.97 -29.51
C SER A 300 -9.13 7.98 -28.38
N SER A 301 -10.42 7.72 -28.14
CA SER A 301 -10.89 6.63 -27.26
C SER A 301 -10.69 5.23 -27.86
N ARG A 302 -10.12 5.13 -29.06
CA ARG A 302 -9.80 3.88 -29.76
C ARG A 302 -8.32 3.54 -29.70
N TRP A 303 -7.61 4.05 -28.68
CA TRP A 303 -6.18 3.82 -28.50
C TRP A 303 -5.82 2.34 -28.52
N ALA A 304 -6.53 1.51 -27.75
CA ALA A 304 -6.30 0.06 -27.73
C ALA A 304 -6.60 -0.63 -29.08
N ASP A 305 -7.51 -0.08 -29.89
CA ASP A 305 -7.82 -0.63 -31.21
C ASP A 305 -6.70 -0.34 -32.23
N ALA A 306 -5.84 0.65 -32.00
CA ALA A 306 -4.60 0.86 -32.76
C ALA A 306 -3.42 0.07 -32.16
N ALA A 307 -3.27 0.09 -30.84
CA ALA A 307 -2.16 -0.54 -30.13
C ALA A 307 -2.13 -2.07 -30.25
N VAL A 308 -3.28 -2.74 -30.13
CA VAL A 308 -3.34 -4.21 -30.16
C VAL A 308 -2.95 -4.78 -31.53
N PRO A 309 -3.48 -4.29 -32.67
CA PRO A 309 -3.00 -4.71 -34.00
C PRO A 309 -1.52 -4.40 -34.24
N ALA A 310 -1.04 -3.26 -33.76
CA ALA A 310 0.37 -2.88 -33.86
C ALA A 310 1.30 -3.89 -33.16
N ILE A 311 0.98 -4.28 -31.91
CA ILE A 311 1.73 -5.30 -31.16
C ILE A 311 1.68 -6.65 -31.88
N ARG A 312 0.50 -7.05 -32.39
CA ARG A 312 0.33 -8.30 -33.14
C ARG A 312 1.14 -8.33 -34.44
N ALA A 313 1.30 -7.18 -35.11
CA ALA A 313 2.13 -7.08 -36.31
C ALA A 313 3.59 -7.41 -35.99
N VAL A 314 4.15 -6.84 -34.91
CA VAL A 314 5.51 -7.16 -34.44
C VAL A 314 5.61 -8.64 -34.02
N ALA A 315 4.60 -9.16 -33.32
CA ALA A 315 4.56 -10.55 -32.90
C ALA A 315 4.62 -11.52 -34.10
N ALA A 316 3.87 -11.23 -35.17
CA ALA A 316 3.81 -12.03 -36.39
C ALA A 316 5.11 -11.98 -37.20
N LEU A 317 5.82 -10.84 -37.18
CA LEU A 317 7.11 -10.67 -37.86
C LEU A 317 8.26 -11.34 -37.10
N GLY A 318 8.07 -11.67 -35.82
CA GLY A 318 9.07 -12.35 -34.99
C GLY A 318 10.16 -11.41 -34.44
N ALA A 319 10.46 -10.31 -35.12
CA ALA A 319 11.37 -9.26 -34.67
C ALA A 319 10.94 -7.88 -35.18
N GLY A 320 11.28 -6.83 -34.44
CA GLY A 320 11.03 -5.44 -34.79
C GLY A 320 10.51 -4.60 -33.64
N SER A 321 10.13 -3.36 -33.95
CA SER A 321 9.54 -2.43 -32.99
C SER A 321 8.36 -1.71 -33.63
N VAL A 322 7.36 -1.41 -32.80
CA VAL A 322 6.29 -0.51 -33.16
C VAL A 322 6.20 0.60 -32.13
N THR A 323 6.13 1.85 -32.60
CA THR A 323 5.96 3.04 -31.76
C THR A 323 4.71 3.77 -32.20
N ILE A 324 3.80 4.02 -31.27
CA ILE A 324 2.66 4.90 -31.46
C ILE A 324 2.95 6.15 -30.64
N SER A 325 2.93 7.32 -31.27
CA SER A 325 3.05 8.62 -30.60
C SER A 325 1.91 9.48 -31.09
N ASP A 326 0.95 9.74 -30.20
CA ASP A 326 -0.33 10.33 -30.56
C ASP A 326 -0.96 9.54 -31.73
N ALA A 327 -1.21 10.16 -32.88
CA ALA A 327 -1.81 9.49 -34.03
C ALA A 327 -0.80 8.78 -34.94
N ASP A 328 0.51 9.04 -34.78
CA ASP A 328 1.52 8.50 -35.69
C ASP A 328 1.98 7.11 -35.22
N VAL A 329 1.81 6.11 -36.09
CA VAL A 329 2.25 4.72 -35.87
C VAL A 329 3.48 4.46 -36.73
N ALA A 330 4.57 4.03 -36.13
CA ALA A 330 5.81 3.67 -36.82
C ALA A 330 6.15 2.20 -36.59
N LEU A 331 6.18 1.40 -37.67
CA LEU A 331 6.63 0.01 -37.64
C LEU A 331 8.03 -0.08 -38.26
N ILE A 332 9.02 -0.53 -37.47
CA ILE A 332 10.41 -0.67 -37.92
C ILE A 332 10.83 -2.12 -37.73
N VAL A 333 11.29 -2.77 -38.79
CA VAL A 333 11.78 -4.15 -38.75
C VAL A 333 13.24 -4.25 -39.21
N PRO A 334 14.02 -5.15 -38.59
CA PRO A 334 15.43 -5.30 -38.91
C PRO A 334 15.60 -6.07 -40.24
N PRO A 335 16.78 -6.01 -40.90
CA PRO A 335 16.97 -6.49 -42.27
C PRO A 335 16.83 -8.02 -42.45
N GLN A 336 16.80 -8.77 -41.34
CA GLN A 336 16.64 -10.22 -41.37
C GLN A 336 15.18 -10.64 -41.61
N VAL A 337 14.22 -9.73 -41.45
CA VAL A 337 12.80 -10.00 -41.70
C VAL A 337 12.55 -10.05 -43.21
N GLU A 338 11.83 -11.06 -43.68
CA GLU A 338 11.54 -11.19 -45.11
C GLU A 338 10.67 -10.02 -45.60
N ALA A 339 11.06 -9.40 -46.72
CA ALA A 339 10.35 -8.24 -47.27
C ALA A 339 8.87 -8.54 -47.60
N ALA A 340 8.54 -9.77 -48.02
CA ALA A 340 7.16 -10.16 -48.29
C ALA A 340 6.32 -10.21 -47.00
N ALA A 341 6.84 -10.83 -45.95
CA ALA A 341 6.21 -10.88 -44.63
C ALA A 341 6.02 -9.47 -44.05
N PHE A 342 7.02 -8.59 -44.19
CA PHE A 342 6.92 -7.19 -43.80
C PHE A 342 5.80 -6.45 -44.54
N ASN A 343 5.75 -6.54 -45.87
CA ASN A 343 4.73 -5.86 -46.66
C ASN A 343 3.30 -6.35 -46.32
N GLU A 344 3.13 -7.65 -46.11
CA GLU A 344 1.85 -8.23 -45.68
C GLU A 344 1.44 -7.73 -44.29
N ALA A 345 2.36 -7.72 -43.34
CA ALA A 345 2.09 -7.25 -41.98
C ALA A 345 1.78 -5.74 -41.96
N ALA A 346 2.52 -4.93 -42.73
CA ALA A 346 2.29 -3.49 -42.85
C ALA A 346 0.91 -3.21 -43.45
N GLY A 347 0.53 -3.88 -44.55
CA GLY A 347 -0.79 -3.70 -45.17
C GLY A 347 -1.94 -4.14 -44.27
N ARG A 348 -1.77 -5.26 -43.52
CA ARG A 348 -2.75 -5.69 -42.52
C ARG A 348 -2.90 -4.70 -41.37
N LEU A 349 -1.78 -4.14 -40.91
CA LEU A 349 -1.79 -3.13 -39.85
C LEU A 349 -2.48 -1.86 -40.34
N GLU A 350 -2.11 -1.34 -41.51
CA GLU A 350 -2.73 -0.13 -42.09
C GLU A 350 -4.25 -0.28 -42.24
N ALA A 351 -4.72 -1.44 -42.71
CA ALA A 351 -6.16 -1.73 -42.82
C ALA A 351 -6.88 -1.86 -41.46
N ALA A 352 -6.15 -2.20 -40.39
CA ALA A 352 -6.71 -2.36 -39.05
C ALA A 352 -6.71 -1.05 -38.23
N LEU A 353 -5.89 -0.07 -38.59
CA LEU A 353 -5.77 1.19 -37.85
C LEU A 353 -7.05 2.05 -38.02
N PRO A 354 -7.70 2.47 -36.92
CA PRO A 354 -8.82 3.41 -37.00
C PRO A 354 -8.32 4.84 -37.30
N PRO A 355 -9.15 5.73 -37.87
CA PRO A 355 -8.84 7.16 -37.86
C PRO A 355 -8.71 7.68 -36.42
N PRO A 356 -7.79 8.62 -36.10
CA PRO A 356 -6.91 9.36 -37.02
C PRO A 356 -5.52 8.73 -37.23
N PHE A 357 -5.31 7.45 -36.89
CA PHE A 357 -3.97 6.87 -36.88
C PHE A 357 -3.38 6.68 -38.29
N THR A 358 -2.10 6.98 -38.44
CA THR A 358 -1.36 6.88 -39.72
C THR A 358 -0.16 5.96 -39.57
N LEU A 359 0.09 5.08 -40.55
CA LEU A 359 1.21 4.15 -40.51
C LEU A 359 2.39 4.64 -41.34
N GLY A 360 3.56 4.76 -40.71
CA GLY A 360 4.87 4.80 -41.35
C GLY A 360 5.60 3.48 -41.13
N ALA A 361 5.71 2.64 -42.15
CA ALA A 361 6.44 1.37 -42.06
C ALA A 361 7.82 1.48 -42.74
N ARG A 362 8.88 1.01 -42.08
CA ARG A 362 10.25 0.99 -42.60
C ARG A 362 10.89 -0.38 -42.40
N HIS A 363 11.36 -0.98 -43.49
CA HIS A 363 12.23 -2.14 -43.47
C HIS A 363 13.68 -1.68 -43.60
N GLU A 364 14.52 -2.06 -42.64
CA GLU A 364 15.94 -1.73 -42.68
C GLU A 364 16.64 -2.45 -43.84
N THR A 365 17.51 -1.75 -44.56
CA THR A 365 18.30 -2.36 -45.65
C THR A 365 19.71 -2.66 -45.15
N SER A 366 20.18 -3.88 -45.38
CA SER A 366 21.55 -4.31 -45.13
C SER A 366 22.54 -3.39 -45.86
N GLY A 367 23.15 -2.45 -45.12
CA GLY A 367 24.05 -1.44 -45.68
C GLY A 367 23.94 -0.06 -45.00
N GLN A 368 22.81 0.25 -44.34
CA GLN A 368 22.69 1.47 -43.52
C GLN A 368 23.34 1.32 -42.13
N ALA A 369 23.64 0.10 -41.70
CA ALA A 369 24.22 -0.20 -40.39
C ALA A 369 25.76 -0.07 -40.30
N ALA A 370 26.46 0.41 -41.35
CA ALA A 370 27.93 0.41 -41.36
C ALA A 370 28.61 1.62 -42.04
N ALA A 371 27.90 2.73 -42.31
CA ALA A 371 28.48 3.88 -43.02
C ALA A 371 28.28 5.25 -42.32
N ALA A 372 28.09 5.28 -41.00
CA ALA A 372 28.31 6.51 -40.22
C ALA A 372 29.73 6.45 -39.63
N GLY A 373 30.60 7.38 -40.04
CA GLY A 373 31.91 7.58 -39.42
C GLY A 373 31.83 7.95 -37.92
N PRO A 374 32.97 8.23 -37.26
CA PRO A 374 33.18 8.22 -35.80
C PRO A 374 32.55 9.41 -35.04
N ALA A 375 31.47 9.99 -35.55
CA ALA A 375 30.70 10.98 -34.80
C ALA A 375 29.91 10.25 -33.73
N GLU A 376 30.40 10.33 -32.50
CA GLU A 376 29.73 9.86 -31.29
C GLU A 376 29.54 11.07 -30.37
N PHE A 377 28.36 11.18 -29.79
CA PHE A 377 28.08 12.05 -28.66
C PHE A 377 27.68 11.16 -27.49
N SER A 378 28.34 11.35 -26.35
CA SER A 378 28.06 10.61 -25.13
C SER A 378 27.82 11.56 -23.98
N ALA A 379 26.76 11.30 -23.22
CA ALA A 379 26.48 11.99 -21.96
C ALA A 379 26.39 10.95 -20.84
N VAL A 380 27.14 11.16 -19.75
CA VAL A 380 27.12 10.28 -18.58
C VAL A 380 26.63 11.08 -17.38
N LEU A 381 25.50 10.65 -16.81
CA LEU A 381 24.90 11.21 -15.61
C LEU A 381 25.32 10.39 -14.39
N ALA A 382 26.04 11.03 -13.49
CA ALA A 382 26.46 10.52 -12.21
C ALA A 382 25.81 11.34 -11.07
N PRO A 383 25.87 10.89 -9.80
CA PRO A 383 25.25 11.60 -8.68
C PRO A 383 25.79 13.02 -8.45
N ASP A 384 27.01 13.30 -8.89
CA ASP A 384 27.75 14.55 -8.72
C ASP A 384 27.62 15.52 -9.91
N GLY A 385 27.13 15.05 -11.05
CA GLY A 385 26.91 15.89 -12.23
C GLY A 385 26.84 15.13 -13.55
N LEU A 386 26.90 15.88 -14.64
CA LEU A 386 26.82 15.37 -16.00
C LEU A 386 28.14 15.57 -16.75
N SER A 387 28.69 14.51 -17.37
CA SER A 387 29.83 14.64 -18.28
C SER A 387 29.39 14.52 -19.73
N LEU A 388 29.79 15.49 -20.56
CA LEU A 388 29.50 15.53 -21.99
C LEU A 388 30.79 15.33 -22.78
N ARG A 389 30.78 14.41 -23.75
CA ARG A 389 31.91 14.18 -24.67
C ARG A 389 31.41 13.94 -26.08
N GLY A 390 32.26 14.26 -27.06
CA GLY A 390 31.99 13.95 -28.46
C GLY A 390 32.02 15.16 -29.37
N ARG A 391 31.39 15.00 -30.53
CA ARG A 391 31.32 16.04 -31.58
C ARG A 391 29.97 16.77 -31.54
N ILE A 392 29.96 18.04 -31.91
CA ILE A 392 28.76 18.87 -32.05
C ILE A 392 28.87 19.76 -33.29
N ALA A 393 27.75 20.17 -33.89
CA ALA A 393 27.77 20.81 -35.20
C ALA A 393 28.62 22.09 -35.27
N ASP A 394 28.43 23.00 -34.32
CA ASP A 394 29.23 24.22 -34.19
C ASP A 394 29.23 24.75 -32.75
N GLU A 395 29.91 25.88 -32.55
CA GLU A 395 30.03 26.55 -31.25
C GLU A 395 28.69 27.04 -30.68
N ARG A 396 27.77 27.54 -31.52
CA ARG A 396 26.45 27.98 -31.05
C ARG A 396 25.62 26.79 -30.57
N MET A 397 25.69 25.67 -31.28
CA MET A 397 25.01 24.44 -30.89
C MET A 397 25.63 23.82 -29.63
N ARG A 398 26.96 23.90 -29.47
CA ARG A 398 27.63 23.52 -28.22
C ARG A 398 27.09 24.33 -27.05
N ASP A 399 27.06 25.66 -27.17
CA ASP A 399 26.61 26.55 -26.10
C ASP A 399 25.15 26.29 -25.72
N ALA A 400 24.30 25.97 -26.70
CA ALA A 400 22.91 25.59 -26.47
C ALA A 400 22.80 24.26 -25.69
N VAL A 401 23.57 23.24 -26.08
CA VAL A 401 23.60 21.93 -25.42
C VAL A 401 24.15 22.05 -23.99
N GLU A 402 25.23 22.79 -23.77
CA GLU A 402 25.81 23.01 -22.45
C GLU A 402 24.90 23.85 -21.55
N SER A 403 24.22 24.85 -22.09
CA SER A 403 23.25 25.65 -21.32
C SER A 403 22.03 24.83 -20.92
N LEU A 404 21.52 23.98 -21.82
CA LEU A 404 20.46 23.03 -21.49
C LEU A 404 20.92 22.04 -20.40
N ALA A 405 22.12 21.49 -20.54
CA ALA A 405 22.68 20.55 -19.58
C ALA A 405 22.81 21.19 -18.18
N ARG A 406 23.37 22.41 -18.09
CA ARG A 406 23.49 23.13 -16.81
C ARG A 406 22.14 23.46 -16.21
N ALA A 407 21.16 23.85 -17.03
CA ALA A 407 19.81 24.16 -16.56
C ALA A 407 19.09 22.93 -15.97
N ARG A 408 19.38 21.72 -16.46
CA ARG A 408 18.72 20.49 -16.01
C ARG A 408 19.48 19.74 -14.92
N PHE A 409 20.81 19.68 -15.00
CA PHE A 409 21.64 18.80 -14.16
C PHE A 409 22.59 19.55 -13.23
N GLY A 410 22.62 20.89 -13.29
CA GLY A 410 23.48 21.71 -12.44
C GLY A 410 24.95 21.66 -12.89
N GLN A 411 25.74 20.79 -12.25
CA GLN A 411 27.18 20.65 -12.55
C GLN A 411 27.39 19.87 -13.85
N VAL A 412 28.17 20.43 -14.77
CA VAL A 412 28.42 19.85 -16.10
C VAL A 412 29.89 19.97 -16.48
N ASP A 413 30.52 18.83 -16.72
CA ASP A 413 31.86 18.72 -17.29
C ASP A 413 31.78 18.46 -18.79
N SER A 414 32.04 19.49 -19.60
CA SER A 414 31.98 19.40 -21.07
C SER A 414 33.36 19.25 -21.71
N ALA A 415 33.49 18.24 -22.56
CA ALA A 415 34.61 18.05 -23.48
C ALA A 415 34.11 17.92 -24.93
N LEU A 416 33.09 18.71 -25.29
CA LEU A 416 32.53 18.75 -26.64
C LEU A 416 33.42 19.51 -27.61
N ARG A 417 33.56 18.98 -28.83
CA ARG A 417 34.31 19.59 -29.92
C ARG A 417 33.42 19.89 -31.11
N SER A 418 33.50 21.12 -31.62
CA SER A 418 32.78 21.53 -32.82
C SER A 418 33.34 20.84 -34.06
N ASP A 419 32.47 20.24 -34.86
CA ASP A 419 32.78 19.55 -36.11
C ASP A 419 31.58 19.67 -37.06
N ALA A 420 31.76 20.40 -38.16
CA ALA A 420 30.71 20.62 -39.16
C ALA A 420 30.35 19.37 -39.98
N SER A 421 31.14 18.29 -39.89
CA SER A 421 30.89 17.02 -40.59
C SER A 421 29.93 16.08 -39.88
N VAL A 422 29.31 16.51 -38.77
CA VAL A 422 28.30 15.70 -38.09
C VAL A 422 27.03 15.53 -38.94
N PRO A 423 26.32 14.40 -38.83
CA PRO A 423 25.11 14.12 -39.62
C PRO A 423 23.97 15.14 -39.42
N ASP A 424 23.05 15.20 -40.37
CA ASP A 424 21.84 16.02 -40.25
C ASP A 424 21.02 15.65 -39.00
N GLY A 425 20.48 16.66 -38.31
CA GLY A 425 19.70 16.47 -37.08
C GLY A 425 20.54 16.06 -35.86
N TRP A 426 21.88 16.06 -35.94
CA TRP A 426 22.77 15.67 -34.84
C TRP A 426 22.49 16.39 -33.51
N THR A 427 22.41 17.72 -33.53
CA THR A 427 22.14 18.53 -32.33
C THR A 427 20.77 18.23 -31.73
N LEU A 428 19.76 17.99 -32.57
CA LEU A 428 18.42 17.63 -32.10
C LEU A 428 18.44 16.27 -31.38
N ARG A 429 19.17 15.29 -31.90
CA ARG A 429 19.40 14.00 -31.22
C ARG A 429 20.18 14.15 -29.91
N ALA A 430 21.23 14.97 -29.89
CA ALA A 430 21.96 15.26 -28.66
C ALA A 430 21.06 15.89 -27.58
N ILE A 431 20.23 16.87 -27.95
CA ILE A 431 19.24 17.48 -27.05
C ILE A 431 18.21 16.47 -26.57
N ALA A 432 17.64 15.66 -27.48
CA ALA A 432 16.66 14.63 -27.15
C ALA A 432 17.25 13.59 -26.19
N ALA A 433 18.51 13.20 -26.40
CA ALA A 433 19.23 12.28 -25.53
C ALA A 433 19.45 12.85 -24.12
N LEU A 434 19.80 14.13 -24.01
CA LEU A 434 19.91 14.82 -22.71
C LEU A 434 18.56 14.95 -22.00
N GLU A 435 17.50 15.26 -22.72
CA GLU A 435 16.16 15.31 -22.15
C GLU A 435 15.69 13.92 -21.70
N ALA A 436 16.08 12.85 -22.38
CA ALA A 436 15.75 11.48 -21.97
C ALA A 436 16.48 11.03 -20.69
N LEU A 437 17.63 11.63 -20.35
CA LEU A 437 18.34 11.36 -19.09
C LEU A 437 17.71 12.03 -17.87
N ASP A 438 16.89 13.08 -18.07
CA ASP A 438 16.24 13.79 -16.97
C ASP A 438 15.22 12.88 -16.25
N GLY A 439 15.29 12.79 -14.92
CA GLY A 439 14.51 11.84 -14.10
C GLY A 439 15.18 10.48 -13.88
N LEU A 440 16.38 10.26 -14.43
CA LEU A 440 17.26 9.15 -14.04
C LEU A 440 18.16 9.57 -12.87
N GLU A 441 18.48 8.62 -12.01
CA GLU A 441 19.38 8.81 -10.86
C GLU A 441 20.84 8.65 -11.28
N ARG A 442 21.07 7.73 -12.23
CA ARG A 442 22.33 7.54 -12.96
C ARG A 442 21.99 7.07 -14.36
N GLY A 443 22.76 7.48 -15.35
CA GLY A 443 22.50 7.05 -16.72
C GLY A 443 23.59 7.39 -17.71
N GLU A 444 23.47 6.83 -18.89
CA GLU A 444 24.34 7.08 -20.02
C GLU A 444 23.48 7.22 -21.27
N ALA A 445 23.75 8.26 -22.05
CA ALA A 445 23.19 8.43 -23.38
C ALA A 445 24.31 8.38 -24.42
N GLN A 446 24.13 7.54 -25.43
CA GLN A 446 25.00 7.45 -26.60
C GLN A 446 24.20 7.83 -27.84
N VAL A 447 24.73 8.74 -28.65
CA VAL A 447 24.13 9.18 -29.90
C VAL A 447 25.10 8.88 -31.03
N THR A 448 24.58 8.18 -32.04
CA THR A 448 25.26 7.86 -33.30
C THR A 448 24.48 8.47 -34.47
N GLY A 449 24.92 8.22 -35.70
CA GLY A 449 24.35 8.86 -36.90
C GLY A 449 22.85 8.67 -37.08
N ASP A 450 22.29 7.59 -36.55
CA ASP A 450 20.87 7.26 -36.68
C ASP A 450 20.23 6.68 -35.40
N LEU A 451 21.02 6.24 -34.42
CA LEU A 451 20.54 5.61 -33.19
C LEU A 451 20.85 6.46 -31.94
N VAL A 452 19.85 6.59 -31.06
CA VAL A 452 20.01 7.08 -29.68
C VAL A 452 19.84 5.93 -28.69
N ARG A 453 20.82 5.72 -27.81
CA ARG A 453 20.75 4.69 -26.78
C ARG A 453 20.77 5.34 -25.41
N ILE A 454 19.78 5.02 -24.57
CA ILE A 454 19.68 5.48 -23.19
C ILE A 454 19.74 4.28 -22.26
N LYS A 455 20.61 4.36 -21.26
CA LYS A 455 20.69 3.40 -20.17
C LYS A 455 20.67 4.10 -18.84
N GLY A 456 20.15 3.43 -17.82
CA GLY A 456 20.29 3.96 -16.46
C GLY A 456 19.42 3.28 -15.43
N VAL A 457 19.32 3.95 -14.29
CA VAL A 457 18.50 3.53 -13.15
C VAL A 457 17.64 4.71 -12.71
N SER A 458 16.37 4.46 -12.41
CA SER A 458 15.47 5.47 -11.85
C SER A 458 14.69 4.90 -10.67
N GLY A 459 14.35 5.78 -9.73
CA GLY A 459 13.36 5.50 -8.69
C GLY A 459 11.91 5.59 -9.17
N SER A 460 11.67 5.93 -10.44
CA SER A 460 10.32 5.98 -11.01
C SER A 460 10.05 4.77 -11.91
N GLN A 461 8.91 4.10 -11.70
CA GLN A 461 8.45 3.02 -12.58
C GLN A 461 8.11 3.52 -14.00
N THR A 462 7.73 4.80 -14.14
CA THR A 462 7.37 5.41 -15.42
C THR A 462 8.56 6.06 -16.13
N ALA A 463 9.80 5.87 -15.64
CA ALA A 463 10.98 6.55 -16.19
C ALA A 463 11.22 6.20 -17.66
N SER A 464 11.01 4.93 -18.03
CA SER A 464 11.12 4.49 -19.43
C SER A 464 10.05 5.14 -20.32
N ASP A 465 8.79 5.19 -19.85
CA ASP A 465 7.70 5.88 -20.55
C ASP A 465 8.03 7.36 -20.81
N VAL A 466 8.52 8.06 -19.78
CA VAL A 466 8.88 9.49 -19.88
C VAL A 466 10.05 9.71 -20.83
N ALA A 467 11.08 8.87 -20.78
CA ALA A 467 12.22 8.94 -21.68
C ALA A 467 11.79 8.72 -23.14
N ALA A 468 10.96 7.70 -23.39
CA ALA A 468 10.40 7.41 -24.72
C ALA A 468 9.54 8.57 -25.24
N ALA A 469 8.67 9.14 -24.39
CA ALA A 469 7.82 10.27 -24.75
C ALA A 469 8.65 11.50 -25.17
N ARG A 470 9.73 11.81 -24.45
CA ARG A 470 10.64 12.92 -24.79
C ARG A 470 11.39 12.68 -26.10
N LEU A 471 11.87 11.45 -26.31
CA LEU A 471 12.51 11.07 -27.57
C LEU A 471 11.53 11.15 -28.74
N ALA A 472 10.31 10.62 -28.59
CA ALA A 472 9.27 10.67 -29.61
C ALA A 472 8.84 12.12 -29.91
N GLN A 473 8.70 12.97 -28.89
CA GLN A 473 8.36 14.38 -29.07
C GLN A 473 9.42 15.14 -29.89
N ARG A 474 10.70 14.85 -29.65
CA ARG A 474 11.82 15.55 -30.32
C ARG A 474 12.17 14.97 -31.68
N LEU A 475 12.10 13.64 -31.81
CA LEU A 475 12.62 12.91 -32.97
C LEU A 475 11.52 12.34 -33.87
N GLY A 476 10.27 12.33 -33.40
CA GLY A 476 9.13 11.71 -34.07
C GLY A 476 8.98 10.21 -33.77
N ALA A 477 7.80 9.65 -34.07
CA ALA A 477 7.47 8.24 -33.84
C ALA A 477 8.42 7.26 -34.56
N GLY A 478 8.93 7.64 -35.74
CA GLY A 478 9.81 6.80 -36.58
C GLY A 478 11.31 6.88 -36.25
N ALA A 479 11.68 7.51 -35.13
CA ALA A 479 13.07 7.62 -34.68
C ALA A 479 13.59 6.27 -34.14
N ARG A 480 14.89 5.99 -34.38
CA ARG A 480 15.54 4.79 -33.84
C ARG A 480 16.15 5.11 -32.48
N TYR A 481 15.68 4.42 -31.45
CA TYR A 481 16.29 4.50 -30.13
C TYR A 481 16.15 3.19 -29.35
N GLU A 482 17.06 2.99 -28.40
CA GLU A 482 17.10 1.86 -27.47
C GLU A 482 17.03 2.39 -26.04
N LEU A 483 16.13 1.81 -25.23
CA LEU A 483 16.00 2.14 -23.82
C LEU A 483 16.35 0.91 -22.96
N ALA A 484 17.24 1.10 -21.99
CA ALA A 484 17.55 0.11 -20.97
C ALA A 484 17.58 0.81 -19.60
N ILE A 485 16.40 1.22 -19.13
CA ILE A 485 16.21 1.94 -17.86
C ILE A 485 15.64 0.96 -16.83
N ARG A 486 16.37 0.77 -15.72
CA ARG A 486 15.94 -0.11 -14.63
C ARG A 486 15.23 0.69 -13.55
N TYR A 487 14.07 0.19 -13.10
CA TYR A 487 13.46 0.66 -11.86
C TYR A 487 14.26 0.16 -10.65
N ASP A 488 14.58 1.05 -9.72
CA ASP A 488 15.11 0.71 -8.41
C ASP A 488 14.16 1.20 -7.33
N ARG A 489 13.45 0.23 -6.73
CA ARG A 489 12.48 0.44 -5.66
C ARG A 489 13.02 1.28 -4.51
N ARG A 490 14.31 1.16 -4.18
CA ARG A 490 14.90 1.87 -3.03
C ARG A 490 15.08 3.35 -3.28
N LYS A 491 15.13 3.75 -4.56
CA LYS A 491 15.18 5.15 -4.98
C LYS A 491 13.81 5.75 -5.18
N ASP A 492 12.74 4.96 -5.00
CA ASP A 492 11.38 5.44 -5.18
C ASP A 492 10.98 6.36 -4.01
N PRO A 493 10.84 7.68 -4.24
CA PRO A 493 10.49 8.61 -3.19
C PRO A 493 9.09 8.34 -2.63
N LEU A 494 8.22 7.64 -3.38
CA LEU A 494 6.85 7.34 -2.98
C LEU A 494 6.77 6.27 -1.90
N LEU A 495 7.78 5.41 -1.81
CA LEU A 495 7.82 4.37 -0.79
C LEU A 495 8.32 4.89 0.55
N GLY A 496 8.89 6.10 0.59
CA GLY A 496 9.37 6.72 1.82
C GLY A 496 10.39 5.87 2.58
N LEU A 497 11.14 5.03 1.88
CA LEU A 497 12.13 4.13 2.47
C LEU A 497 13.27 4.96 3.11
N PRO A 498 13.76 4.55 4.30
CA PRO A 498 14.88 5.24 4.94
C PRO A 498 16.17 5.07 4.12
N SER A 499 17.01 6.11 4.12
CA SER A 499 18.37 5.99 3.60
C SER A 499 19.21 5.09 4.51
N GLY A 500 20.35 4.58 4.02
CA GLY A 500 21.26 3.79 4.85
C GLY A 500 21.73 4.55 6.10
N ARG A 501 21.87 5.88 6.01
CA ARG A 501 22.22 6.72 7.16
C ARG A 501 21.07 6.83 8.15
N GLU A 502 19.85 7.09 7.67
CA GLU A 502 18.66 7.10 8.53
C GLU A 502 18.45 5.75 9.22
N CYS A 503 18.73 4.64 8.53
CA CYS A 503 18.70 3.30 9.12
C CYS A 503 19.66 3.20 10.30
N VAL A 504 20.93 3.57 10.12
CA VAL A 504 21.93 3.53 11.18
C VAL A 504 21.59 4.46 12.34
N ASP A 505 21.10 5.66 12.06
CA ASP A 505 20.67 6.61 13.10
C ASP A 505 19.53 6.03 13.95
N ARG A 506 18.56 5.36 13.31
CA ARG A 506 17.45 4.68 14.03
C ARG A 506 17.93 3.48 14.85
N LEU A 507 18.85 2.67 14.32
CA LEU A 507 19.43 1.54 15.06
C LEU A 507 20.19 2.03 16.29
N ASN A 508 20.99 3.09 16.15
CA ASN A 508 21.72 3.71 17.26
C ASN A 508 20.76 4.35 18.28
N ALA A 509 19.69 5.00 17.84
CA ALA A 509 18.67 5.52 18.74
C ALA A 509 17.96 4.41 19.52
N ALA A 510 17.69 3.27 18.89
CA ALA A 510 17.11 2.10 19.57
C ALA A 510 18.04 1.56 20.67
N MET A 511 19.35 1.55 20.44
CA MET A 511 20.35 1.18 21.46
C MET A 511 20.42 2.18 22.61
N GLN A 512 20.28 3.48 22.33
CA GLN A 512 20.30 4.52 23.37
C GLN A 512 19.05 4.53 24.24
N GLN A 513 17.89 4.18 23.68
CA GLN A 513 16.63 4.12 24.43
C GLN A 513 16.55 2.90 25.35
N SER A 514 17.27 1.84 25.01
CA SER A 514 17.19 0.55 25.69
C SER A 514 18.49 -0.21 25.39
N GLU A 515 19.48 -0.05 26.25
CA GLU A 515 20.80 -0.62 26.00
C GLU A 515 20.81 -2.14 26.22
N ILE A 516 21.55 -2.87 25.37
CA ILE A 516 21.85 -4.28 25.62
C ILE A 516 23.05 -4.33 26.57
N GLY A 517 22.78 -4.56 27.85
CA GLY A 517 23.80 -4.69 28.87
C GLY A 517 24.59 -6.01 28.74
N PHE A 518 25.78 -6.04 29.34
CA PHE A 518 26.62 -7.24 29.40
C PHE A 518 27.09 -7.52 30.83
N GLU A 519 27.32 -8.79 31.16
CA GLU A 519 27.97 -9.15 32.42
C GLU A 519 29.39 -8.55 32.51
N PRO A 520 29.87 -8.19 33.72
CA PRO A 520 31.20 -7.63 33.90
C PRO A 520 32.30 -8.52 33.31
N ASN A 521 33.19 -7.92 32.50
CA ASN A 521 34.29 -8.60 31.80
C ASN A 521 33.87 -9.76 30.88
N LYS A 522 32.60 -9.82 30.46
CA LYS A 522 32.07 -10.86 29.58
C LYS A 522 31.29 -10.27 28.40
N SER A 523 31.04 -11.13 27.42
CA SER A 523 30.15 -10.89 26.26
C SER A 523 28.76 -11.49 26.42
N VAL A 524 28.45 -12.05 27.59
CA VAL A 524 27.11 -12.57 27.91
C VAL A 524 26.17 -11.39 28.13
N ILE A 525 25.07 -11.34 27.37
CA ILE A 525 24.04 -10.31 27.50
C ILE A 525 23.39 -10.42 28.88
N ALA A 526 23.31 -9.31 29.59
CA ALA A 526 22.69 -9.22 30.90
C ALA A 526 21.23 -8.73 30.78
N GLY A 527 20.33 -9.36 31.54
CA GLY A 527 18.91 -9.00 31.55
C GLY A 527 18.15 -9.48 30.31
N ASP A 528 17.02 -8.82 30.02
CA ASP A 528 16.15 -9.15 28.88
C ASP A 528 16.42 -8.19 27.70
N PRO A 529 17.03 -8.66 26.59
CA PRO A 529 17.27 -7.84 25.41
C PRO A 529 16.02 -7.68 24.52
N ALA A 530 14.91 -8.38 24.80
CA ALA A 530 13.75 -8.43 23.91
C ALA A 530 13.17 -7.04 23.54
N PRO A 531 13.05 -6.05 24.45
CA PRO A 531 12.56 -4.72 24.10
C PRO A 531 13.44 -3.99 23.09
N THR A 532 14.76 -4.15 23.19
CA THR A 532 15.71 -3.56 22.25
C THR A 532 15.70 -4.30 20.93
N LEU A 533 15.72 -5.63 20.96
CA LEU A 533 15.65 -6.47 19.77
C LEU A 533 14.38 -6.21 18.95
N ALA A 534 13.23 -5.97 19.61
CA ALA A 534 12.00 -5.58 18.93
C ALA A 534 12.16 -4.27 18.13
N ARG A 535 12.75 -3.23 18.73
CA ARG A 535 13.04 -1.96 18.05
C ARG A 535 14.05 -2.11 16.90
N LEU A 536 15.08 -2.93 17.11
CA LEU A 536 16.05 -3.24 16.05
C LEU A 536 15.38 -4.00 14.90
N ALA A 537 14.48 -4.94 15.19
CA ALA A 537 13.73 -5.70 14.20
C ALA A 537 12.83 -4.80 13.34
N GLU A 538 12.11 -3.85 13.95
CA GLU A 538 11.29 -2.87 13.25
C GLU A 538 12.11 -2.05 12.24
N THR A 539 13.31 -1.62 12.64
CA THR A 539 14.20 -0.86 11.76
C THR A 539 14.78 -1.75 10.65
N MET A 540 15.24 -2.95 11.00
CA MET A 540 15.85 -3.89 10.06
C MET A 540 14.87 -4.45 9.02
N ALA A 541 13.56 -4.43 9.30
CA ALA A 541 12.54 -4.77 8.31
C ALA A 541 12.61 -3.88 7.06
N LEU A 542 13.06 -2.62 7.20
CA LEU A 542 13.22 -1.66 6.09
C LEU A 542 14.69 -1.49 5.64
N CYS A 543 15.64 -1.93 6.46
CA CYS A 543 17.06 -1.60 6.34
C CYS A 543 17.98 -2.81 6.08
N SER A 544 17.42 -4.02 6.02
CA SER A 544 18.18 -5.28 5.85
C SER A 544 19.04 -5.36 4.59
N ASP A 545 18.77 -4.52 3.59
CA ASP A 545 19.53 -4.43 2.36
C ASP A 545 20.85 -3.66 2.49
N PHE A 546 21.06 -2.87 3.55
CA PHE A 546 22.28 -2.08 3.72
C PHE A 546 23.39 -2.87 4.40
N ARG A 547 24.64 -2.60 4.01
CA ARG A 547 25.81 -3.13 4.72
C ARG A 547 26.04 -2.31 5.97
N ILE A 548 25.82 -2.91 7.13
CA ILE A 548 25.92 -2.24 8.41
C ILE A 548 26.88 -3.02 9.31
N GLU A 549 27.83 -2.31 9.92
CA GLU A 549 28.74 -2.87 10.90
C GLU A 549 28.18 -2.63 12.32
N ILE A 550 28.28 -3.65 13.16
CA ILE A 550 28.07 -3.58 14.61
C ILE A 550 29.45 -3.41 15.25
N GLY A 551 29.75 -2.21 15.71
CA GLY A 551 30.98 -1.84 16.39
C GLY A 551 30.85 -1.96 17.91
N GLY A 552 31.66 -2.80 18.54
CA GLY A 552 31.79 -2.86 19.98
C GLY A 552 32.92 -1.99 20.50
N HIS A 553 32.70 -1.34 21.65
CA HIS A 553 33.69 -0.48 22.31
C HIS A 553 33.79 -0.82 23.81
N THR A 554 34.96 -0.57 24.39
CA THR A 554 35.21 -0.67 25.83
C THR A 554 35.70 0.66 26.38
N ASP A 555 35.74 0.78 27.71
CA ASP A 555 36.50 1.83 28.36
C ASP A 555 38.01 1.51 28.35
N SER A 556 38.82 2.40 28.92
CA SER A 556 40.28 2.26 29.01
C SER A 556 40.76 1.33 30.13
N GLN A 557 39.88 0.55 30.76
CA GLN A 557 40.27 -0.36 31.84
C GLN A 557 40.60 -1.73 31.27
N GLY A 558 41.78 -2.27 31.59
CA GLY A 558 42.26 -3.54 31.07
C GLY A 558 43.41 -3.38 30.08
N SER A 559 43.85 -4.49 29.49
CA SER A 559 44.84 -4.44 28.43
C SER A 559 44.17 -4.24 27.07
N GLU A 560 44.84 -3.51 26.17
CA GLU A 560 44.34 -3.23 24.81
C GLU A 560 43.89 -4.51 24.08
N GLY A 561 44.69 -5.58 24.14
CA GLY A 561 44.36 -6.86 23.51
C GLY A 561 43.13 -7.54 24.10
N PHE A 562 42.95 -7.45 25.43
CA PHE A 562 41.74 -7.96 26.09
C PHE A 562 40.51 -7.15 25.70
N ASN A 563 40.64 -5.83 25.66
CA ASN A 563 39.56 -4.90 25.30
C ASN A 563 39.13 -5.06 23.83
N ALA A 564 40.08 -5.27 22.92
CA ALA A 564 39.80 -5.58 21.52
C ALA A 564 39.02 -6.90 21.36
N GLU A 565 39.41 -7.95 22.09
CA GLU A 565 38.71 -9.24 22.04
C GLU A 565 37.32 -9.17 22.67
N LEU A 566 37.20 -8.51 23.83
CA LEU A 566 35.94 -8.36 24.55
C LEU A 566 34.91 -7.56 23.73
N SER A 567 35.32 -6.43 23.16
CA SER A 567 34.44 -5.63 22.30
C SER A 567 33.96 -6.40 21.05
N ARG A 568 34.85 -7.17 20.42
CA ARG A 568 34.51 -8.04 19.28
C ARG A 568 33.49 -9.10 19.68
N ALA A 569 33.72 -9.79 20.79
CA ALA A 569 32.83 -10.82 21.30
C ALA A 569 31.45 -10.25 21.67
N ARG A 570 31.37 -9.03 22.21
CA ARG A 570 30.10 -8.34 22.49
C ARG A 570 29.33 -7.98 21.22
N ALA A 571 30.00 -7.43 20.21
CA ALA A 571 29.38 -7.16 18.92
C ALA A 571 28.83 -8.44 18.25
N GLN A 572 29.57 -9.55 18.37
CA GLN A 572 29.11 -10.86 17.89
C GLN A 572 27.93 -11.40 18.69
N ALA A 573 27.89 -11.20 20.01
CA ALA A 573 26.76 -11.60 20.84
C ALA A 573 25.48 -10.85 20.45
N VAL A 574 25.56 -9.55 20.17
CA VAL A 574 24.42 -8.77 19.64
C VAL A 574 23.97 -9.31 18.28
N LEU A 575 24.91 -9.56 17.36
CA LEU A 575 24.61 -10.14 16.04
C LEU A 575 23.88 -11.50 16.17
N GLY A 576 24.34 -12.36 17.09
CA GLY A 576 23.71 -13.64 17.40
C GLY A 576 22.30 -13.47 17.96
N ALA A 577 22.12 -12.58 18.94
CA ALA A 577 20.80 -12.30 19.51
C ALA A 577 19.81 -11.74 18.47
N MET A 578 20.28 -10.90 17.54
CA MET A 578 19.47 -10.43 16.41
C MET A 578 19.03 -11.59 15.50
N ALA A 579 19.93 -12.52 15.20
CA ALA A 579 19.61 -13.70 14.39
C ALA A 579 18.58 -14.61 15.07
N GLU A 580 18.74 -14.85 16.38
CA GLU A 580 17.79 -15.65 17.18
C GLU A 580 16.40 -14.99 17.25
N ALA A 581 16.34 -13.66 17.25
CA ALA A 581 15.11 -12.88 17.17
C ALA A 581 14.49 -12.85 15.75
N GLY A 582 15.08 -13.54 14.76
CA GLY A 582 14.57 -13.60 13.38
C GLY A 582 14.90 -12.36 12.54
N ILE A 583 15.81 -11.51 12.98
CA ILE A 583 16.25 -10.33 12.23
C ILE A 583 17.19 -10.77 11.11
N VAL A 584 17.02 -10.23 9.90
CA VAL A 584 17.88 -10.53 8.75
C VAL A 584 19.29 -9.95 8.99
N ILE A 585 20.28 -10.83 9.20
CA ILE A 585 21.67 -10.45 9.49
C ILE A 585 22.63 -10.58 8.29
N ALA A 586 22.13 -10.93 7.10
CA ALA A 586 22.97 -11.27 5.93
C ALA A 586 23.96 -10.15 5.52
N ASN A 587 23.58 -8.89 5.76
CA ASN A 587 24.39 -7.72 5.45
C ASN A 587 24.99 -7.04 6.69
N LEU A 588 24.98 -7.73 7.85
CA LEU A 588 25.56 -7.24 9.09
C LEU A 588 26.92 -7.87 9.35
N THR A 589 27.87 -7.06 9.84
CA THR A 589 29.21 -7.54 10.24
C THR A 589 29.55 -7.05 11.64
N ALA A 590 30.14 -7.88 12.49
CA ALA A 590 30.55 -7.48 13.84
C ALA A 590 32.05 -7.16 13.90
N LYS A 591 32.42 -6.05 14.56
CA LYS A 591 33.82 -5.62 14.76
C LYS A 591 34.04 -5.07 16.16
N GLY A 592 35.19 -5.37 16.75
CA GLY A 592 35.61 -4.81 18.04
C GLY A 592 36.64 -3.70 17.84
N TYR A 593 36.44 -2.56 18.50
CA TYR A 593 37.37 -1.43 18.50
C TYR A 593 38.13 -1.28 19.82
N GLY A 594 37.78 -2.06 20.84
CA GLY A 594 38.33 -1.92 22.19
C GLY A 594 38.16 -0.50 22.71
N GLU A 595 39.23 0.03 23.27
CA GLU A 595 39.30 1.39 23.83
C GLU A 595 39.77 2.47 22.84
N SER A 596 40.05 2.09 21.57
CA SER A 596 40.73 2.97 20.60
C SER A 596 39.88 4.14 20.08
N ARG A 597 38.56 4.14 20.33
CA ARG A 597 37.59 5.15 19.86
C ARG A 597 36.69 5.66 20.99
N PRO A 598 37.26 6.37 21.99
CA PRO A 598 36.47 6.94 23.09
C PRO A 598 35.59 8.10 22.58
N ILE A 599 34.39 8.21 23.14
CA ILE A 599 33.45 9.32 22.89
C ILE A 599 33.30 10.23 24.10
N ALA A 600 33.78 9.79 25.27
CA ALA A 600 33.79 10.54 26.51
C ALA A 600 35.09 10.28 27.29
N ASP A 601 35.32 11.09 28.32
CA ASP A 601 36.51 11.02 29.15
C ASP A 601 36.54 9.74 30.01
N ASN A 602 37.62 8.96 29.91
CA ASN A 602 37.79 7.72 30.68
C ASN A 602 38.13 7.94 32.16
N ASP A 603 38.47 9.17 32.55
CA ASP A 603 38.79 9.49 33.95
C ASP A 603 37.52 9.51 34.83
N THR A 604 36.34 9.66 34.23
CA THR A 604 35.06 9.69 34.94
C THR A 604 34.25 8.40 34.78
N ASP A 605 33.54 7.99 35.82
CA ASP A 605 32.66 6.81 35.76
C ASP A 605 31.60 6.93 34.67
N ALA A 606 31.02 8.12 34.52
CA ALA A 606 30.02 8.43 33.50
C ALA A 606 30.61 8.35 32.08
N GLY A 607 31.82 8.84 31.87
CA GLY A 607 32.48 8.76 30.56
C GLY A 607 32.94 7.34 30.21
N ARG A 608 33.39 6.55 31.20
CA ARG A 608 33.66 5.12 30.98
C ARG A 608 32.41 4.35 30.59
N GLU A 609 31.27 4.62 31.24
CA GLU A 609 30.00 4.00 30.83
C GLU A 609 29.62 4.38 29.39
N ALA A 610 29.71 5.66 29.03
CA ALA A 610 29.45 6.10 27.65
C ALA A 610 30.38 5.44 26.62
N ASN A 611 31.63 5.13 27.00
CA ASN A 611 32.58 4.44 26.12
C ASN A 611 32.25 2.94 25.96
N ARG A 612 31.62 2.29 26.95
CA ARG A 612 31.19 0.89 26.92
C ARG A 612 29.91 0.68 26.10
N ARG A 613 29.96 0.94 24.79
CA ARG A 613 28.77 0.93 23.93
C ARG A 613 28.85 -0.07 22.77
N ILE A 614 27.69 -0.32 22.18
CA ILE A 614 27.54 -0.89 20.84
C ILE A 614 27.04 0.21 19.90
N GLU A 615 27.66 0.34 18.75
CA GLU A 615 27.21 1.28 17.70
C GLU A 615 27.03 0.56 16.37
N PHE A 616 26.12 1.08 15.56
CA PHE A 616 25.93 0.69 14.18
C PHE A 616 26.60 1.72 13.27
N LEU A 617 27.27 1.24 12.22
CA LEU A 617 27.98 2.07 11.24
C LEU A 617 27.60 1.65 9.83
N LEU A 618 27.35 2.61 8.94
CA LEU A 618 27.05 2.33 7.54
C LEU A 618 28.37 2.04 6.80
N LEU A 619 28.49 0.85 6.21
CA LEU A 619 29.68 0.47 5.44
C LEU A 619 29.59 0.91 3.98
N ALA A 620 28.38 1.06 3.45
CA ALA A 620 28.14 1.54 2.10
C ALA A 620 26.79 2.25 2.02
N GLU A 621 26.76 3.41 1.37
CA GLU A 621 25.51 4.12 1.07
C GLU A 621 24.63 3.31 0.12
N GLU A 622 25.24 2.50 -0.75
CA GLU A 622 24.51 1.64 -1.67
C GLU A 622 24.16 0.28 -1.03
N PRO A 623 22.89 -0.14 -1.12
CA PRO A 623 22.42 -1.42 -0.60
C PRO A 623 23.00 -2.60 -1.37
N VAL A 624 23.13 -3.74 -0.71
CA VAL A 624 23.53 -5.00 -1.31
C VAL A 624 22.43 -5.45 -2.27
N VAL A 625 22.83 -5.61 -3.53
CA VAL A 625 21.97 -6.18 -4.57
C VAL A 625 22.08 -7.71 -4.43
N THR A 626 21.33 -8.31 -3.51
CA THR A 626 21.38 -9.75 -3.19
C THR A 626 20.81 -10.63 -4.31
N VAL A 627 20.01 -10.05 -5.19
CA VAL A 627 19.78 -10.56 -6.54
C VAL A 627 20.11 -9.42 -7.46
N ALA A 628 21.25 -9.47 -8.15
CA ALA A 628 21.42 -8.63 -9.34
C ALA A 628 20.22 -8.95 -10.23
N PRO A 629 19.30 -8.00 -10.51
CA PRO A 629 18.55 -8.11 -11.74
C PRO A 629 19.60 -8.33 -12.81
N ALA A 630 19.38 -9.32 -13.68
CA ALA A 630 20.26 -9.54 -14.83
C ALA A 630 20.65 -8.15 -15.37
N PRO A 631 21.95 -7.89 -15.63
CA PRO A 631 22.35 -6.61 -16.20
C PRO A 631 21.35 -6.28 -17.30
N ALA A 632 20.87 -5.04 -17.38
CA ALA A 632 20.02 -4.64 -18.50
C ALA A 632 20.88 -4.83 -19.74
N GLU A 633 20.71 -6.01 -20.35
CA GLU A 633 21.68 -6.56 -21.24
C GLU A 633 21.51 -5.74 -22.52
N LEU A 634 22.54 -4.98 -22.88
CA LEU A 634 22.68 -4.66 -24.29
C LEU A 634 23.02 -5.98 -24.94
N VAL A 635 22.00 -6.72 -25.36
CA VAL A 635 22.20 -7.77 -26.33
C VAL A 635 22.47 -7.04 -27.64
N LYS A 636 23.76 -6.77 -27.88
CA LYS A 636 24.23 -6.45 -29.21
C LYS A 636 24.06 -7.73 -30.03
N GLY A 637 23.00 -7.78 -30.82
CA GLY A 637 22.91 -8.66 -31.98
C GLY A 637 23.98 -8.24 -33.00
N VAL A 638 25.24 -8.59 -32.74
CA VAL A 638 26.21 -8.77 -33.79
C VAL A 638 26.06 -10.23 -34.18
N THR A 639 25.36 -10.47 -35.29
CA THR A 639 25.56 -11.69 -36.05
C THR A 639 27.06 -11.92 -36.12
N ASP A 640 27.50 -13.06 -35.61
CA ASP A 640 28.82 -13.59 -35.90
C ASP A 640 29.15 -13.31 -37.38
N SER A 641 30.39 -12.91 -37.67
CA SER A 641 30.80 -12.70 -39.06
C SER A 641 30.43 -13.94 -39.90
N PRO A 642 30.13 -13.81 -41.20
CA PRO A 642 29.84 -14.97 -42.05
C PRO A 642 30.91 -16.07 -41.96
N GLU A 643 32.17 -15.69 -41.69
CA GLU A 643 33.26 -16.60 -41.37
C GLU A 643 33.12 -17.31 -40.01
N ALA A 644 32.69 -16.62 -38.95
CA ALA A 644 32.46 -17.22 -37.64
C ALA A 644 31.19 -18.10 -37.61
N VAL A 645 30.15 -17.74 -38.37
CA VAL A 645 28.96 -18.60 -38.60
C VAL A 645 29.34 -19.80 -39.46
N ALA A 646 30.14 -19.63 -40.52
CA ALA A 646 30.64 -20.74 -41.32
C ALA A 646 31.57 -21.65 -40.53
N ALA A 647 32.41 -21.11 -39.64
CA ALA A 647 33.29 -21.88 -38.77
C ALA A 647 32.50 -22.66 -37.70
N ARG A 648 31.45 -22.08 -37.12
CA ARG A 648 30.55 -22.79 -36.18
C ARG A 648 29.65 -23.79 -36.89
N ALA A 649 29.17 -23.48 -38.09
CA ALA A 649 28.41 -24.42 -38.92
C ALA A 649 29.29 -25.56 -39.41
N ALA A 650 30.56 -25.30 -39.76
CA ALA A 650 31.54 -26.33 -40.10
C ALA A 650 31.92 -27.15 -38.86
N ALA A 651 32.09 -26.53 -37.69
CA ALA A 651 32.35 -27.24 -36.44
C ALA A 651 31.13 -28.06 -35.97
N ALA A 652 29.91 -27.55 -36.14
CA ALA A 652 28.67 -28.25 -35.84
C ALA A 652 28.37 -29.35 -36.86
N ALA A 653 28.69 -29.16 -38.14
CA ALA A 653 28.63 -30.20 -39.17
C ALA A 653 29.69 -31.28 -38.94
N LEU A 654 30.89 -30.89 -38.48
CA LEU A 654 31.93 -31.83 -38.06
C LEU A 654 31.49 -32.61 -36.82
N HIS A 655 30.91 -31.94 -35.81
CA HIS A 655 30.39 -32.55 -34.59
C HIS A 655 29.17 -33.44 -34.85
N ALA A 656 28.28 -33.04 -35.77
CA ALA A 656 27.15 -33.85 -36.23
C ALA A 656 27.62 -35.05 -37.06
N ALA A 657 28.70 -34.89 -37.85
CA ALA A 657 29.33 -35.99 -38.57
C ALA A 657 30.05 -36.96 -37.60
N THR A 658 30.70 -36.49 -36.53
CA THR A 658 31.27 -37.37 -35.49
C THR A 658 30.18 -38.00 -34.61
N ALA A 659 29.08 -37.30 -34.32
CA ALA A 659 27.95 -37.84 -33.57
C ALA A 659 27.13 -38.87 -34.38
N ALA A 660 27.08 -38.73 -35.72
CA ALA A 660 26.42 -39.70 -36.60
C ALA A 660 27.27 -40.95 -36.89
N ILE A 661 28.59 -40.91 -36.67
CA ILE A 661 29.51 -42.04 -36.87
C ILE A 661 29.87 -42.75 -35.55
N GLY A 662 29.63 -42.10 -34.40
CA GLY A 662 29.91 -42.65 -33.06
C GLY A 662 29.28 -44.02 -32.74
N PRO A 663 28.00 -44.31 -33.09
CA PRO A 663 27.41 -45.61 -32.80
C PRO A 663 27.92 -46.75 -33.71
N ALA A 664 28.62 -46.43 -34.81
CA ALA A 664 29.06 -47.41 -35.81
C ALA A 664 30.52 -47.89 -35.64
N LEU A 665 31.31 -47.24 -34.76
CA LEU A 665 32.72 -47.60 -34.52
C LEU A 665 33.03 -48.00 -33.06
N GLY A 666 32.02 -48.08 -32.18
CA GLY A 666 32.16 -48.71 -30.87
C GLY A 666 33.16 -48.02 -29.92
N VAL A 667 33.35 -46.71 -30.04
CA VAL A 667 34.23 -45.95 -29.12
C VAL A 667 33.42 -45.45 -27.92
N PRO A 668 33.80 -45.75 -26.67
CA PRO A 668 33.09 -45.28 -25.47
C PRO A 668 33.14 -43.75 -25.34
N THR A 669 32.01 -43.14 -24.97
CA THR A 669 31.82 -41.69 -24.85
C THR A 669 32.13 -41.13 -23.46
N ASP A 670 32.87 -41.86 -22.62
CA ASP A 670 33.32 -41.36 -21.32
C ASP A 670 34.71 -40.70 -21.43
N PRO A 671 34.84 -39.38 -21.18
CA PRO A 671 36.10 -38.65 -21.31
C PRO A 671 37.21 -39.12 -20.35
N GLN A 672 36.90 -39.85 -19.27
CA GLN A 672 37.93 -40.33 -18.33
C GLN A 672 38.58 -41.66 -18.74
N MET A 673 37.99 -42.41 -19.67
CA MET A 673 38.57 -43.66 -20.17
C MET A 673 39.38 -43.53 -21.46
N ALA A 674 39.34 -42.38 -22.14
CA ALA A 674 40.08 -42.12 -23.37
C ALA A 674 41.60 -41.94 -23.18
N LEU A 675 42.08 -41.82 -21.93
CA LEU A 675 43.50 -41.58 -21.64
C LEU A 675 44.37 -42.86 -21.59
N PHE A 676 43.80 -44.06 -21.69
CA PHE A 676 44.53 -45.32 -21.54
C PHE A 676 44.62 -46.21 -22.79
N ALA A 677 44.03 -45.82 -23.93
CA ALA A 677 44.01 -46.66 -25.14
C ALA A 677 45.01 -46.24 -26.23
N ALA A 678 45.92 -45.32 -25.94
CA ALA A 678 47.01 -44.97 -26.85
C ALA A 678 48.23 -45.87 -26.59
N THR A 679 48.14 -47.17 -26.90
CA THR A 679 49.32 -48.01 -27.21
C THR A 679 48.92 -49.39 -27.77
N GLN A 680 49.28 -49.61 -29.04
CA GLN A 680 49.42 -50.88 -29.80
C GLN A 680 48.32 -51.29 -30.82
N PRO A 681 48.71 -51.82 -32.01
CA PRO A 681 47.80 -52.13 -33.13
C PRO A 681 47.55 -53.64 -33.31
N VAL A 682 46.31 -54.09 -33.58
CA VAL A 682 46.05 -55.36 -34.30
C VAL A 682 44.74 -55.27 -35.12
N ARG A 683 44.72 -56.06 -36.20
CA ARG A 683 43.93 -56.08 -37.44
C ARG A 683 42.99 -57.32 -37.45
N LEU A 684 42.07 -57.39 -38.45
CA LEU A 684 41.21 -58.54 -38.90
C LEU A 684 39.81 -58.64 -38.23
N LEU A 685 38.67 -58.97 -38.88
CA LEU A 685 38.33 -59.55 -40.20
C LEU A 685 36.82 -59.36 -40.53
N ALA A 686 36.41 -59.71 -41.74
CA ALA A 686 35.14 -59.39 -42.42
C ALA A 686 34.01 -60.45 -42.39
N SER A 687 32.78 -59.95 -42.64
CA SER A 687 31.64 -60.48 -43.45
C SER A 687 30.80 -61.72 -43.07
N GLY A 688 29.46 -61.56 -43.22
CA GLY A 688 28.53 -62.55 -43.80
C GLY A 688 27.36 -62.99 -42.89
N ALA A 689 26.13 -62.52 -43.12
CA ALA A 689 25.01 -63.21 -43.84
C ALA A 689 24.03 -63.89 -42.84
N ASP A 690 22.68 -63.95 -42.91
CA ASP A 690 21.58 -63.57 -43.81
C ASP A 690 20.25 -63.80 -43.01
N PRO A 691 19.17 -62.99 -43.06
CA PRO A 691 17.98 -63.23 -42.25
C PRO A 691 16.74 -63.67 -43.06
N LEU A 692 16.22 -64.87 -42.76
CA LEU A 692 14.81 -65.20 -42.95
C LEU A 692 14.29 -66.04 -41.77
N ARG A 693 13.16 -65.59 -41.20
CA ARG A 693 11.95 -66.35 -40.81
C ARG A 693 11.52 -66.34 -39.32
N VAL A 694 10.20 -66.22 -39.15
CA VAL A 694 9.30 -66.58 -38.02
C VAL A 694 9.20 -65.51 -36.91
N ALA A 695 8.13 -64.71 -36.74
CA ALA A 695 6.68 -64.93 -36.52
C ALA A 695 6.28 -65.39 -35.09
N SER A 696 5.20 -64.76 -34.59
CA SER A 696 4.26 -65.14 -33.52
C SER A 696 4.44 -64.67 -32.05
N GLN A 697 3.39 -63.94 -31.61
CA GLN A 697 2.88 -63.49 -30.28
C GLN A 697 2.70 -64.63 -29.23
N PRO A 698 2.31 -64.45 -27.93
CA PRO A 698 1.28 -63.51 -27.39
C PRO A 698 1.42 -63.01 -25.90
N ALA A 699 0.28 -62.62 -25.30
CA ALA A 699 -0.02 -61.51 -24.37
C ALA A 699 -0.19 -61.81 -22.85
N GLN A 700 -0.62 -60.76 -22.09
CA GLN A 700 -1.21 -60.63 -20.72
C GLN A 700 -0.25 -60.20 -19.58
N GLN A 701 -0.55 -59.34 -18.58
CA GLN A 701 -1.82 -58.83 -17.99
C GLN A 701 -1.59 -57.62 -17.00
N ALA A 702 -2.69 -56.92 -16.63
CA ALA A 702 -2.99 -56.08 -15.43
C ALA A 702 -2.39 -54.65 -15.29
N GLY A 703 -3.05 -53.59 -14.79
CA GLY A 703 -4.42 -53.32 -14.31
C GLY A 703 -4.53 -51.84 -13.82
N LEU A 704 -5.72 -51.23 -13.88
CA LEU A 704 -6.05 -49.84 -13.46
C LEU A 704 -7.12 -49.84 -12.35
N PRO A 705 -7.23 -48.80 -11.49
CA PRO A 705 -8.44 -48.50 -10.72
C PRO A 705 -9.21 -47.25 -11.21
N GLU A 706 -10.49 -47.21 -10.83
CA GLU A 706 -11.62 -46.38 -11.32
C GLU A 706 -11.84 -44.99 -10.65
N LEU A 707 -12.76 -44.22 -11.26
CA LEU A 707 -13.28 -42.86 -11.05
C LEU A 707 -14.25 -42.70 -9.83
N PRO A 708 -14.85 -41.50 -9.58
CA PRO A 708 -16.19 -41.27 -10.15
C PRO A 708 -16.51 -39.83 -10.62
N ALA A 709 -17.48 -39.75 -11.53
CA ALA A 709 -18.10 -38.56 -12.12
C ALA A 709 -19.38 -38.11 -11.37
N VAL A 710 -19.79 -36.85 -11.52
CA VAL A 710 -21.14 -36.36 -11.17
C VAL A 710 -21.76 -35.59 -12.35
N ARG A 711 -23.06 -35.84 -12.54
CA ARG A 711 -23.95 -35.57 -13.69
C ARG A 711 -24.56 -34.16 -13.74
N ALA A 712 -25.06 -33.84 -14.94
CA ALA A 712 -25.95 -32.74 -15.32
C ALA A 712 -27.41 -32.85 -14.81
N ALA A 713 -28.12 -31.70 -14.77
CA ALA A 713 -29.59 -31.56 -14.76
C ALA A 713 -29.98 -30.15 -15.30
N THR A 714 -30.63 -30.01 -16.47
CA THR A 714 -32.09 -29.79 -16.75
C THR A 714 -32.77 -28.52 -16.20
N LEU A 715 -33.40 -27.76 -17.12
CA LEU A 715 -34.32 -26.60 -16.95
C LEU A 715 -35.66 -26.97 -16.27
N PRO A 716 -36.48 -25.98 -15.85
CA PRO A 716 -37.64 -25.57 -16.68
C PRO A 716 -38.00 -24.06 -16.67
N ALA A 717 -39.00 -23.71 -17.51
CA ALA A 717 -39.55 -22.38 -17.80
C ALA A 717 -40.89 -22.04 -17.08
N ALA A 718 -41.41 -20.81 -17.35
CA ALA A 718 -42.77 -20.26 -17.11
C ALA A 718 -43.08 -19.69 -15.70
N SER A 719 -43.79 -18.58 -15.46
CA SER A 719 -44.53 -17.56 -16.25
C SER A 719 -44.94 -16.43 -15.28
N LEU A 720 -45.15 -15.20 -15.77
CA LEU A 720 -46.34 -14.33 -15.54
C LEU A 720 -46.05 -12.85 -15.89
N LEU A 721 -46.65 -12.41 -17.00
CA LEU A 721 -46.99 -11.03 -17.41
C LEU A 721 -48.19 -10.51 -16.58
N PRO A 722 -48.56 -9.18 -16.54
CA PRO A 722 -49.04 -8.34 -17.68
C PRO A 722 -48.41 -6.93 -17.74
N GLN A 723 -48.07 -6.38 -18.91
CA GLN A 723 -48.90 -5.69 -19.95
C GLN A 723 -49.67 -4.43 -19.54
N ALA A 724 -49.29 -3.30 -20.15
CA ALA A 724 -50.14 -2.35 -20.90
C ALA A 724 -49.20 -1.37 -21.64
N ALA A 725 -49.02 -1.37 -22.97
CA ALA A 725 -49.94 -1.16 -24.11
C ALA A 725 -50.48 0.28 -24.22
N GLY A 726 -50.05 0.99 -25.27
CA GLY A 726 -50.63 2.26 -25.72
C GLY A 726 -49.71 3.02 -26.68
N GLY A 727 -49.90 2.82 -27.99
CA GLY A 727 -49.10 3.43 -29.07
C GLY A 727 -49.50 4.88 -29.43
N PRO A 728 -49.42 5.26 -30.72
CA PRO A 728 -48.53 6.32 -31.22
C PRO A 728 -49.26 7.62 -31.61
N VAL A 729 -48.56 8.75 -31.69
CA VAL A 729 -49.00 9.91 -32.49
C VAL A 729 -47.81 10.62 -33.14
N ASP A 730 -47.90 10.76 -34.46
CA ASP A 730 -47.02 11.43 -35.43
C ASP A 730 -47.29 12.97 -35.44
N PRO A 731 -46.66 13.82 -36.28
CA PRO A 731 -46.28 15.19 -35.95
C PRO A 731 -47.20 16.21 -36.67
N ALA A 732 -47.00 17.50 -36.37
CA ALA A 732 -47.24 18.69 -37.21
C ALA A 732 -48.02 19.83 -36.53
N LEU A 733 -47.67 21.05 -36.98
CA LEU A 733 -48.24 22.39 -36.75
C LEU A 733 -47.77 23.08 -35.46
N ALA A 734 -46.67 23.84 -35.45
CA ALA A 734 -46.35 25.07 -36.20
C ALA A 734 -47.21 26.30 -35.83
N ALA A 735 -46.48 27.40 -35.55
CA ALA A 735 -46.90 28.80 -35.43
C ALA A 735 -47.56 29.26 -34.12
N THR A 736 -46.82 30.03 -33.31
CA THR A 736 -47.01 31.50 -33.14
C THR A 736 -45.90 32.11 -32.27
N ARG A 737 -45.17 33.08 -32.83
CA ARG A 737 -44.40 34.14 -32.13
C ARG A 737 -45.36 35.10 -31.38
N PRO A 738 -44.92 36.12 -30.59
CA PRO A 738 -43.58 36.48 -30.08
C PRO A 738 -43.56 36.88 -28.57
N ALA A 739 -42.37 37.32 -28.13
CA ALA A 739 -42.11 38.26 -27.04
C ALA A 739 -41.99 37.70 -25.62
N GLN A 740 -40.76 37.32 -25.24
CA GLN A 740 -40.11 37.90 -24.07
C GLN A 740 -38.59 37.71 -24.12
N GLN A 741 -37.90 38.85 -24.13
CA GLN A 741 -36.55 39.06 -23.60
C GLN A 741 -35.38 38.41 -24.37
N ALA A 742 -35.03 39.10 -25.45
CA ALA A 742 -33.68 39.13 -25.98
C ALA A 742 -32.70 39.84 -25.01
N LEU A 743 -31.43 39.43 -25.13
CA LEU A 743 -30.20 40.13 -24.76
C LEU A 743 -29.77 40.11 -23.28
N VAL A 744 -28.96 39.11 -22.91
CA VAL A 744 -27.56 39.34 -22.50
C VAL A 744 -26.72 38.13 -22.92
N GLY A 745 -26.10 38.25 -24.08
CA GLY A 745 -25.16 37.30 -24.67
C GLY A 745 -24.37 38.01 -25.75
N ALA A 746 -23.66 39.07 -25.39
CA ALA A 746 -22.61 39.70 -26.20
C ALA A 746 -21.89 40.78 -25.38
N ALA A 747 -20.57 40.88 -25.57
CA ALA A 747 -19.63 41.88 -25.07
C ALA A 747 -18.92 41.58 -23.73
N ILE A 748 -17.91 40.70 -23.77
CA ILE A 748 -16.66 40.96 -23.04
C ILE A 748 -15.57 41.19 -24.08
N ALA A 749 -15.52 42.43 -24.55
CA ALA A 749 -14.34 43.05 -25.15
C ALA A 749 -14.45 44.57 -24.95
N ALA A 750 -13.55 45.09 -24.11
CA ALA A 750 -13.13 46.49 -23.96
C ALA A 750 -14.12 47.55 -23.41
N GLY A 751 -13.66 48.22 -22.33
CA GLY A 751 -13.78 49.68 -22.25
C GLY A 751 -14.46 50.29 -21.01
N THR A 752 -13.64 50.63 -20.00
CA THR A 752 -13.55 51.98 -19.36
C THR A 752 -14.80 52.72 -18.83
N MET A 753 -14.79 52.92 -17.49
CA MET A 753 -15.31 54.03 -16.64
C MET A 753 -16.82 54.38 -16.57
N PRO A 754 -17.29 54.83 -15.39
CA PRO A 754 -17.65 56.25 -15.26
C PRO A 754 -17.24 56.97 -13.95
N LEU A 755 -17.32 58.30 -14.04
CA LEU A 755 -16.90 59.38 -13.14
C LEU A 755 -17.99 59.85 -12.15
N ARG A 756 -17.52 60.46 -11.03
CA ARG A 756 -18.04 61.63 -10.26
C ARG A 756 -19.33 61.47 -9.43
N ASP A 757 -19.52 62.08 -8.26
CA ASP A 757 -18.76 63.02 -7.41
C ASP A 757 -19.41 63.01 -6.01
N ALA A 758 -18.64 63.20 -4.92
CA ALA A 758 -18.81 64.31 -3.96
C ALA A 758 -17.99 64.15 -2.65
N LEU A 759 -17.32 65.27 -2.29
CA LEU A 759 -16.75 65.72 -1.00
C LEU A 759 -15.27 65.34 -0.71
N HIS A 760 -14.30 66.21 -1.06
CA HIS A 760 -13.70 67.32 -0.24
C HIS A 760 -12.81 66.79 0.93
N VAL A 761 -11.52 67.12 1.16
CA VAL A 761 -10.66 68.31 0.95
C VAL A 761 -9.17 67.94 1.28
N ASN A 762 -8.19 68.65 0.64
CA ASN A 762 -6.75 68.81 1.00
C ASN A 762 -5.81 67.56 0.86
N ARG A 763 -4.67 67.54 0.16
CA ARG A 763 -3.58 68.53 -0.06
C ARG A 763 -2.62 68.05 -1.20
N PRO A 764 -1.67 68.88 -1.70
CA PRO A 764 -1.09 68.78 -3.05
C PRO A 764 0.18 67.91 -3.18
N LEU A 765 0.36 67.34 -4.37
CA LEU A 765 1.66 66.89 -4.91
C LEU A 765 2.33 68.05 -5.67
N PRO A 766 3.67 68.02 -5.81
CA PRO A 766 4.23 68.36 -7.10
C PRO A 766 5.32 67.40 -7.60
N ARG A 767 5.13 67.03 -8.87
CA ARG A 767 6.07 66.86 -9.99
C ARG A 767 6.89 65.55 -10.14
N PRO A 768 6.82 64.93 -11.34
CA PRO A 768 7.68 63.83 -11.76
C PRO A 768 8.80 64.28 -12.72
N GLN A 769 9.60 63.28 -13.12
CA GLN A 769 10.54 63.18 -14.27
C GLN A 769 12.04 63.28 -13.88
N THR A 770 12.75 62.14 -13.78
CA THR A 770 13.52 61.37 -14.82
C THR A 770 15.02 61.63 -14.67
N PRO A 771 15.95 60.79 -15.18
CA PRO A 771 15.78 59.57 -16.01
C PRO A 771 15.73 58.26 -15.23
#